data_AF-A0A3D9GYU0-F1
#
_entry.id   AF-A0A3D9GYU0-F1
#
_cell.length_a   1.000
_cell.length_b   1.000
_cell.length_c   1.000
_cell.angle_alpha   90.00
_cell.angle_beta   90.00
_cell.angle_gamma   90.00
#
_symmetry.space_group_name_H-M   'P 1'
#
loop_
_entity.id
_entity.type
_entity.pdbx_description
1 polymer ?
#
loop_
_entity_poly.entity_id
_entity_poly.type
_entity_poly.pdbx_seq_one_letter_code
_entity_poly.pdbx_strand_id
1 'polypeptide(L)'
;MKTQLTSFVIMCCFGWLSSQTLYKSSIDSGGDNVKVGNTKLLYTIGEVNVQELNVGGTHVSEGFISPLEKIDIIITEIMQNPDAVTNANGEYFEVYNPTKYPINLKGWAIKDDLADATPHIINADLIVPADGFVVLARNSDFATNGNVVVDYEYIDTDLNNTTDAIILEDGETTEVDRTVYDGGILWPNPTGASMVYIGSNIQDNNDGTLWATAEVSEGILPDLGSPGSNGEDQIVNHLVFQNAAWNEVPTPNTGVKNSIVMEDETTTITSDVSVLSLKIRPGADVTVNTGATVTTPSVVLESTSIIYSSLILNGTITDGSSESVVIYNRHVNQNASSGGNDLVTPPVTGEGFDTFIAANPNVVSNGANTLFLFGPFDKTIGDYVTYSNTETVALTAGVGYRAGTTDNESLRFKGSANKESVVMPISNSGPAYQQWNLIGNPYPSYLNVHDFLNFPTNATLLDQNNVAMYGYDGDASDGWTVYNLNTTTPSTLIAPGQGFYVAADNDGPVFFMPYMRRTGTSDDFILGRSSTFENRHLKLQLSTAIDMYNTDFYFNENSTLALDPGYDAGIWGNNAASFSIYSELVNENTGLDMAIQSLPFEDLDTMIIPLGINSNMGEQITVSIAASDLPVSTDVYLEDRDNNTFTLLTTNDFVITPSEALSNTGRFYLRFSSESLSTSENELDDLRIFTTEKPRVLTVSGQLLQDTALKLYDVRGRLVLTQSLNETSLNNTIDVSQLQDGVYVVELNSGYQRKTQKVIIR
;
A
#
# COMPACT_ATOMS: atom_id res chain seq x y z
N MET A 1 -59.41 -14.39 -35.77
CA MET A 1 -60.01 -15.31 -36.75
C MET A 1 -59.29 -15.10 -38.08
N LYS A 2 -58.67 -16.17 -38.59
CA LYS A 2 -58.33 -16.49 -39.99
C LYS A 2 -58.06 -15.37 -41.04
N THR A 3 -56.83 -15.40 -41.55
CA THR A 3 -56.50 -15.80 -42.95
C THR A 3 -56.79 -14.83 -44.12
N GLN A 4 -55.68 -14.28 -44.63
CA GLN A 4 -55.16 -14.27 -46.03
C GLN A 4 -56.01 -13.84 -47.26
N LEU A 5 -55.22 -13.48 -48.28
CA LEU A 5 -55.46 -13.31 -49.72
C LEU A 5 -55.98 -11.91 -50.10
N THR A 6 -55.41 -11.19 -51.08
CA THR A 6 -54.98 -11.68 -52.40
C THR A 6 -54.05 -10.68 -53.09
N SER A 7 -52.94 -11.18 -53.64
CA SER A 7 -52.15 -10.55 -54.72
C SER A 7 -52.93 -10.53 -56.03
N PHE A 8 -52.57 -9.62 -56.96
CA PHE A 8 -52.25 -9.89 -58.38
C PHE A 8 -51.93 -8.54 -59.05
N VAL A 9 -50.67 -8.19 -59.37
CA VAL A 9 -49.76 -8.71 -60.42
C VAL A 9 -50.26 -8.35 -61.83
N ILE A 10 -49.37 -7.70 -62.62
CA ILE A 10 -49.04 -7.93 -64.04
C ILE A 10 -48.19 -6.72 -64.51
N MET A 11 -47.10 -6.80 -65.30
CA MET A 11 -46.24 -7.88 -65.80
C MET A 11 -45.15 -7.20 -66.67
N CYS A 12 -44.06 -7.96 -66.93
CA CYS A 12 -43.10 -7.84 -68.04
C CYS A 12 -41.90 -6.88 -67.87
N CYS A 13 -40.64 -7.22 -68.19
CA CYS A 13 -40.03 -8.45 -68.72
C CYS A 13 -38.49 -8.37 -68.65
N PHE A 14 -37.87 -9.51 -68.29
CA PHE A 14 -36.56 -10.10 -68.68
C PHE A 14 -35.23 -9.31 -68.75
N GLY A 15 -34.23 -9.82 -68.02
CA GLY A 15 -32.80 -9.64 -68.30
C GLY A 15 -31.86 -10.28 -67.25
N TRP A 16 -31.62 -11.60 -67.37
CA TRP A 16 -30.48 -12.42 -66.90
C TRP A 16 -29.61 -11.92 -65.73
N LEU A 17 -29.72 -12.60 -64.58
CA LEU A 17 -28.77 -12.54 -63.47
C LEU A 17 -27.57 -13.44 -63.75
N SER A 18 -26.38 -12.85 -63.80
CA SER A 18 -25.10 -13.54 -63.60
C SER A 18 -24.65 -13.25 -62.17
N SER A 19 -24.58 -14.27 -61.33
CA SER A 19 -23.94 -14.17 -60.01
C SER A 19 -22.43 -14.01 -60.19
N GLN A 20 -21.83 -12.98 -59.59
CA GLN A 20 -20.40 -12.95 -59.29
C GLN A 20 -20.19 -12.93 -57.78
N THR A 21 -19.53 -13.96 -57.29
CA THR A 21 -18.98 -14.08 -55.95
C THR A 21 -17.81 -13.10 -55.83
N LEU A 22 -17.91 -12.10 -54.95
CA LEU A 22 -16.80 -11.20 -54.67
C LEU A 22 -15.84 -11.86 -53.68
N TYR A 23 -14.62 -12.12 -54.15
CA TYR A 23 -13.47 -12.51 -53.33
C TYR A 23 -13.06 -11.34 -52.43
N LYS A 24 -12.95 -11.60 -51.13
CA LYS A 24 -12.33 -10.68 -50.17
C LYS A 24 -10.80 -10.80 -50.31
N SER A 25 -10.22 -9.93 -51.13
CA SER A 25 -8.79 -9.61 -51.13
C SER A 25 -8.65 -8.10 -51.22
N SER A 26 -7.80 -7.53 -50.38
CA SER A 26 -7.55 -6.09 -50.22
C SER A 26 -7.63 -5.28 -51.53
N ILE A 27 -8.42 -4.20 -51.51
CA ILE A 27 -8.28 -3.09 -52.45
C ILE A 27 -8.21 -1.81 -51.60
N ASP A 28 -6.95 -1.40 -51.41
CA ASP A 28 -6.42 -0.05 -51.65
C ASP A 28 -7.36 1.15 -51.47
N SER A 29 -6.90 2.05 -50.60
CA SER A 29 -7.34 3.42 -50.41
C SER A 29 -7.25 4.23 -51.71
N GLY A 30 -8.28 4.12 -52.54
CA GLY A 30 -8.46 4.94 -53.74
C GLY A 30 -9.55 5.99 -53.53
N GLY A 31 -9.15 7.24 -53.31
CA GLY A 31 -10.01 8.40 -53.54
C GLY A 31 -9.70 9.02 -54.89
N ASP A 32 -10.72 9.40 -55.66
CA ASP A 32 -10.58 10.16 -56.91
C ASP A 32 -11.21 11.55 -56.74
N ASN A 33 -10.88 12.50 -57.63
CA ASN A 33 -11.57 13.78 -57.68
C ASN A 33 -11.98 14.14 -59.10
N VAL A 34 -13.21 14.61 -59.24
CA VAL A 34 -13.73 15.15 -60.49
C VAL A 34 -14.11 16.61 -60.29
N LYS A 35 -13.79 17.44 -61.28
CA LYS A 35 -14.04 18.88 -61.27
C LYS A 35 -15.00 19.25 -62.40
N VAL A 36 -16.10 19.89 -62.04
CA VAL A 36 -17.03 20.49 -63.02
C VAL A 36 -17.29 21.93 -62.57
N GLY A 37 -16.76 22.89 -63.32
CA GLY A 37 -16.83 24.32 -62.96
C GLY A 37 -16.03 24.63 -61.69
N ASN A 38 -16.63 25.39 -60.77
CA ASN A 38 -16.01 25.75 -59.48
C ASN A 38 -16.18 24.68 -58.40
N THR A 39 -16.85 23.57 -58.68
CA THR A 39 -17.15 22.52 -57.70
C THR A 39 -16.22 21.33 -57.93
N LYS A 40 -15.55 20.89 -56.85
CA LYS A 40 -14.69 19.72 -56.81
C LYS A 40 -15.34 18.68 -55.89
N LEU A 41 -15.62 17.48 -56.41
CA LEU A 41 -16.14 16.39 -55.61
C LEU A 41 -15.00 15.41 -55.29
N LEU A 42 -14.80 15.10 -54.01
CA LEU A 42 -13.93 14.03 -53.53
C LEU A 42 -14.82 12.89 -53.02
N TYR A 43 -14.47 11.64 -53.34
CA TYR A 43 -15.18 10.49 -52.77
C TYR A 43 -14.23 9.36 -52.37
N THR A 44 -14.58 8.65 -51.30
CA THR A 44 -13.90 7.46 -50.77
C THR A 44 -14.92 6.35 -50.54
N ILE A 45 -14.51 5.08 -50.58
CA ILE A 45 -15.40 3.93 -50.35
C ILE A 45 -14.87 3.12 -49.15
N GLY A 46 -15.64 3.07 -48.06
CA GLY A 46 -15.37 2.31 -46.82
C GLY A 46 -16.35 2.70 -45.71
N GLU A 47 -16.74 1.75 -44.84
CA GLU A 47 -17.84 1.91 -43.85
C GLU A 47 -17.59 3.07 -42.88
N VAL A 48 -18.45 4.08 -42.91
CA VAL A 48 -18.66 5.02 -41.79
C VAL A 48 -20.12 5.45 -41.74
N ASN A 49 -20.65 5.63 -40.53
CA ASN A 49 -22.03 6.01 -40.25
C ASN A 49 -22.22 7.51 -40.54
N VAL A 50 -22.72 7.86 -41.74
CA VAL A 50 -22.79 9.27 -42.19
C VAL A 50 -24.09 9.94 -41.70
N GLN A 51 -24.00 11.16 -41.17
CA GLN A 51 -25.15 12.05 -41.00
C GLN A 51 -25.23 12.99 -42.22
N GLU A 52 -26.37 13.01 -42.91
CA GLU A 52 -26.56 13.90 -44.07
C GLU A 52 -27.07 15.28 -43.63
N LEU A 53 -26.37 16.35 -44.06
CA LEU A 53 -26.87 17.72 -43.97
C LEU A 53 -27.37 18.18 -45.35
N ASN A 54 -28.54 18.81 -45.37
CA ASN A 54 -29.18 19.28 -46.60
C ASN A 54 -29.25 20.81 -46.61
N VAL A 55 -28.45 21.45 -47.46
CA VAL A 55 -28.46 22.90 -47.66
C VAL A 55 -28.72 23.21 -49.13
N GLY A 56 -29.83 23.91 -49.40
CA GLY A 56 -30.14 24.43 -50.74
C GLY A 56 -30.30 23.38 -51.84
N GLY A 57 -30.65 22.13 -51.49
CA GLY A 57 -30.85 21.05 -52.46
C GLY A 57 -29.58 20.29 -52.86
N THR A 58 -28.46 20.52 -52.17
CA THR A 58 -27.23 19.72 -52.32
C THR A 58 -27.02 18.85 -51.07
N HIS A 59 -26.83 17.55 -51.27
CA HIS A 59 -26.48 16.59 -50.22
C HIS A 59 -24.96 16.53 -50.09
N VAL A 60 -24.42 16.87 -48.91
CA VAL A 60 -22.99 16.74 -48.61
C VAL A 60 -22.83 15.60 -47.59
N SER A 61 -21.95 14.66 -47.90
CA SER A 61 -21.59 13.53 -47.04
C SER A 61 -20.37 13.92 -46.22
N GLU A 62 -20.59 14.28 -44.96
CA GLU A 62 -19.54 14.64 -44.02
C GLU A 62 -19.01 13.35 -43.38
N GLY A 63 -17.93 12.79 -43.92
CA GLY A 63 -17.18 11.75 -43.21
C GLY A 63 -16.48 12.38 -42.01
N PHE A 64 -16.69 11.82 -40.81
CA PHE A 64 -16.17 12.28 -39.52
C PHE A 64 -14.83 13.03 -39.60
N ILE A 65 -14.87 14.36 -39.42
CA ILE A 65 -13.79 15.04 -38.71
C ILE A 65 -14.27 15.05 -37.26
N SER A 66 -13.68 14.18 -36.43
CA SER A 66 -13.67 14.41 -34.99
C SER A 66 -12.94 15.75 -34.77
N PRO A 67 -13.58 16.81 -34.26
CA PRO A 67 -12.85 17.96 -33.77
C PRO A 67 -12.35 17.58 -32.38
N LEU A 68 -11.36 16.69 -32.33
CA LEU A 68 -10.37 16.89 -31.28
C LEU A 68 -9.52 18.01 -31.87
N GLU A 69 -9.69 19.22 -31.36
CA GLU A 69 -8.81 20.33 -31.71
C GLU A 69 -7.38 19.85 -31.53
N LYS A 70 -6.66 19.81 -32.65
CA LYS A 70 -5.25 19.50 -32.64
C LYS A 70 -4.59 20.76 -32.09
N ILE A 71 -4.22 20.73 -30.82
CA ILE A 71 -3.48 21.83 -30.19
C ILE A 71 -2.14 21.92 -30.93
N ASP A 72 -2.00 22.96 -31.75
CA ASP A 72 -0.82 23.15 -32.60
C ASP A 72 0.29 23.89 -31.85
N ILE A 73 -0.07 24.77 -30.91
CA ILE A 73 0.81 25.56 -30.04
C ILE A 73 0.14 25.70 -28.67
N ILE A 74 0.92 25.69 -27.59
CA ILE A 74 0.45 25.82 -26.20
C ILE A 74 1.20 26.97 -25.53
N ILE A 75 0.52 27.87 -24.82
CA ILE A 75 1.12 28.86 -23.91
C ILE A 75 1.50 28.13 -22.61
N THR A 76 2.78 28.18 -22.24
CA THR A 76 3.36 27.32 -21.19
C THR A 76 3.98 28.08 -20.04
N GLU A 77 4.31 29.36 -20.23
CA GLU A 77 4.88 30.19 -19.18
C GLU A 77 4.47 31.64 -19.35
N ILE A 78 4.19 32.34 -18.26
CA ILE A 78 3.82 33.76 -18.27
C ILE A 78 4.54 34.47 -17.13
N MET A 79 5.36 35.48 -17.46
CA MET A 79 5.94 36.43 -16.51
C MET A 79 5.19 37.75 -16.57
N GLN A 80 4.14 37.87 -15.75
CA GLN A 80 3.29 39.05 -15.68
C GLN A 80 3.80 40.11 -14.69
N ASN A 81 4.70 39.75 -13.77
CA ASN A 81 5.11 40.64 -12.68
C ASN A 81 6.59 40.45 -12.29
N PRO A 82 7.52 40.88 -13.15
CA PRO A 82 8.97 40.79 -12.88
C PRO A 82 9.37 41.69 -11.69
N ASP A 83 10.35 41.25 -10.89
CA ASP A 83 10.93 42.03 -9.77
C ASP A 83 12.34 42.55 -10.11
N ALA A 84 13.08 41.81 -10.92
CA ALA A 84 14.42 42.17 -11.39
C ALA A 84 14.46 43.49 -12.19
N VAL A 85 13.44 43.71 -13.00
CA VAL A 85 13.31 44.86 -13.91
C VAL A 85 11.84 45.30 -13.96
N THR A 86 11.58 46.48 -14.51
CA THR A 86 10.20 46.96 -14.67
C THR A 86 9.40 46.05 -15.61
N ASN A 87 8.09 45.92 -15.39
CA ASN A 87 7.11 45.32 -16.30
C ASN A 87 7.38 45.56 -17.80
N ALA A 88 7.54 46.83 -18.21
CA ALA A 88 7.81 47.22 -19.59
C ALA A 88 9.09 46.61 -20.20
N ASN A 89 9.98 46.05 -19.37
CA ASN A 89 11.21 45.40 -19.79
C ASN A 89 11.23 43.89 -19.51
N GLY A 90 10.54 43.39 -18.48
CA GLY A 90 10.66 42.01 -18.02
C GLY A 90 9.46 41.11 -18.32
N GLU A 91 8.37 41.65 -18.84
CA GLU A 91 7.20 40.84 -19.21
C GLU A 91 7.48 39.96 -20.43
N TYR A 92 7.17 38.68 -20.30
CA TYR A 92 7.25 37.70 -21.38
C TYR A 92 6.17 36.62 -21.23
N PHE A 93 5.92 35.91 -22.32
CA PHE A 93 5.25 34.62 -22.28
C PHE A 93 5.99 33.64 -23.20
N GLU A 94 5.80 32.35 -22.94
CA GLU A 94 6.40 31.26 -23.68
C GLU A 94 5.32 30.44 -24.36
N VAL A 95 5.66 29.94 -25.55
CA VAL A 95 4.85 28.95 -26.24
C VAL A 95 5.65 27.70 -26.58
N TYR A 96 4.98 26.54 -26.51
CA TYR A 96 5.49 25.22 -26.83
C TYR A 96 4.80 24.64 -28.06
N ASN A 97 5.57 23.98 -28.92
CA ASN A 97 5.06 23.24 -30.06
C ASN A 97 5.05 21.71 -29.78
N PRO A 98 3.89 21.11 -29.44
CA PRO A 98 3.76 19.68 -29.19
C PRO A 98 3.84 18.82 -30.46
N THR A 99 3.95 19.44 -31.65
CA THR A 99 3.93 18.73 -32.92
C THR A 99 5.33 18.33 -33.39
N LYS A 100 5.38 17.29 -34.23
CA LYS A 100 6.63 16.75 -34.81
C LYS A 100 7.25 17.61 -35.92
N TYR A 101 6.67 18.76 -36.23
CA TYR A 101 7.17 19.65 -37.28
C TYR A 101 7.32 21.07 -36.74
N PRO A 102 8.33 21.83 -37.20
CA PRO A 102 8.43 23.23 -36.82
C PRO A 102 7.21 24.00 -37.33
N ILE A 103 6.70 24.92 -36.51
CA ILE A 103 5.58 25.82 -36.84
C ILE A 103 6.14 27.23 -36.93
N ASN A 104 5.78 27.94 -37.98
CA ASN A 104 6.16 29.35 -38.16
C ASN A 104 4.97 30.24 -37.79
N LEU A 105 5.13 31.05 -36.76
CA LEU A 105 4.09 31.94 -36.23
C LEU A 105 3.95 33.24 -37.04
N LYS A 106 4.68 33.40 -38.14
CA LYS A 106 4.56 34.58 -39.00
C LYS A 106 3.13 34.76 -39.50
N GLY A 107 2.58 35.95 -39.24
CA GLY A 107 1.21 36.33 -39.57
C GLY A 107 0.19 36.00 -38.49
N TRP A 108 0.58 35.33 -37.41
CA TRP A 108 -0.26 35.10 -36.24
C TRP A 108 -0.41 36.39 -35.43
N ALA A 109 -1.50 36.45 -34.66
CA ALA A 109 -1.83 37.58 -33.80
C ALA A 109 -1.74 37.20 -32.32
N ILE A 110 -1.14 38.07 -31.52
CA ILE A 110 -1.18 38.05 -30.05
C ILE A 110 -2.26 39.05 -29.64
N LYS A 111 -3.26 38.58 -28.90
CA LYS A 111 -4.44 39.37 -28.53
C LYS A 111 -4.72 39.30 -27.03
N ASP A 112 -5.54 40.24 -26.62
CA ASP A 112 -6.17 40.39 -25.32
C ASP A 112 -7.69 40.21 -25.49
N ASP A 113 -8.43 39.92 -24.41
CA ASP A 113 -9.89 39.82 -24.39
C ASP A 113 -10.61 41.18 -24.42
N LEU A 114 -9.87 42.28 -24.29
CA LEU A 114 -10.38 43.64 -24.41
C LEU A 114 -10.74 44.01 -25.86
N ALA A 115 -12.01 44.35 -26.09
CA ALA A 115 -12.56 44.66 -27.41
C ALA A 115 -11.92 45.86 -28.15
N ASP A 116 -11.20 46.72 -27.42
CA ASP A 116 -10.52 47.92 -27.96
C ASP A 116 -8.99 47.73 -28.09
N ALA A 117 -8.43 46.58 -27.69
CA ALA A 117 -7.00 46.30 -27.81
C ALA A 117 -6.60 46.03 -29.27
N THR A 118 -5.56 46.72 -29.75
CA THR A 118 -4.98 46.45 -31.07
C THR A 118 -4.08 45.23 -30.99
N PRO A 119 -4.35 44.14 -31.74
CA PRO A 119 -3.55 42.92 -31.64
C PRO A 119 -2.16 43.11 -32.25
N HIS A 120 -1.15 42.49 -31.65
CA HIS A 120 0.20 42.47 -32.21
C HIS A 120 0.30 41.39 -33.29
N ILE A 121 0.74 41.76 -34.50
CA ILE A 121 0.94 40.81 -35.60
C ILE A 121 2.42 40.42 -35.68
N ILE A 122 2.69 39.11 -35.66
CA ILE A 122 4.05 38.57 -35.81
C ILE A 122 4.50 38.73 -37.26
N ASN A 123 5.25 39.79 -37.56
CA ASN A 123 5.60 40.18 -38.93
C ASN A 123 6.92 39.55 -39.45
N ALA A 124 7.65 38.83 -38.60
CA ALA A 124 8.88 38.13 -38.95
C ALA A 124 8.68 36.61 -38.90
N ASP A 125 9.59 35.87 -39.53
CA ASP A 125 9.62 34.42 -39.36
C ASP A 125 10.03 34.11 -37.92
N LEU A 126 9.12 33.47 -37.18
CA LEU A 126 9.33 33.00 -35.81
C LEU A 126 9.00 31.51 -35.80
N ILE A 127 10.05 30.70 -35.82
CA ILE A 127 9.93 29.25 -35.95
C ILE A 127 9.97 28.64 -34.56
N VAL A 128 8.86 28.07 -34.11
CA VAL A 128 8.83 27.19 -32.95
C VAL A 128 9.30 25.81 -33.40
N PRO A 129 10.46 25.31 -32.95
CA PRO A 129 10.92 23.98 -33.33
C PRO A 129 9.91 22.90 -32.92
N ALA A 130 9.94 21.75 -33.57
CA ALA A 130 9.20 20.59 -33.06
C ALA A 130 9.69 20.26 -31.65
N ASP A 131 8.77 20.02 -30.71
CA ASP A 131 9.07 19.82 -29.29
C ASP A 131 9.88 20.97 -28.66
N GLY A 132 9.81 22.16 -29.25
CA GLY A 132 10.58 23.33 -28.84
C GLY A 132 9.71 24.44 -28.26
N PHE A 133 10.40 25.36 -27.59
CA PHE A 133 9.83 26.55 -26.99
C PHE A 133 10.32 27.78 -27.74
N VAL A 134 9.53 28.84 -27.74
CA VAL A 134 10.01 30.19 -28.08
C VAL A 134 9.47 31.21 -27.08
N VAL A 135 10.30 32.20 -26.79
CA VAL A 135 9.99 33.26 -25.83
C VAL A 135 9.62 34.54 -26.58
N LEU A 136 8.43 35.06 -26.27
CA LEU A 136 7.93 36.32 -26.76
C LEU A 136 7.94 37.32 -25.61
N ALA A 137 8.57 38.48 -25.80
CA ALA A 137 8.69 39.48 -24.73
C ALA A 137 8.52 40.91 -25.25
N ARG A 138 8.36 41.85 -24.32
CA ARG A 138 8.26 43.29 -24.62
C ARG A 138 9.59 43.97 -24.95
N ASN A 139 10.70 43.38 -24.51
CA ASN A 139 12.03 43.92 -24.68
C ASN A 139 13.02 42.78 -24.95
N SER A 140 13.60 42.76 -26.15
CA SER A 140 14.60 41.77 -26.55
C SER A 140 16.04 42.15 -26.21
N ASP A 141 16.29 43.35 -25.66
CA ASP A 141 17.62 43.74 -25.19
C ASP A 141 17.96 43.04 -23.87
N PHE A 142 18.68 41.93 -24.00
CA PHE A 142 19.19 41.07 -22.93
C PHE A 142 19.79 41.83 -21.73
N ALA A 143 20.43 42.98 -21.97
CA ALA A 143 21.07 43.75 -20.90
C ALA A 143 20.08 44.52 -20.02
N THR A 144 18.82 44.65 -20.47
CA THR A 144 17.80 45.49 -19.82
C THR A 144 16.51 44.74 -19.51
N ASN A 145 16.33 43.53 -20.03
CA ASN A 145 15.10 42.74 -19.91
C ASN A 145 15.11 41.70 -18.77
N GLY A 146 16.06 41.79 -17.84
CA GLY A 146 16.19 40.80 -16.76
C GLY A 146 17.00 39.56 -17.14
N ASN A 147 17.82 39.65 -18.20
CA ASN A 147 18.64 38.56 -18.74
C ASN A 147 17.83 37.42 -19.37
N VAL A 148 16.66 37.74 -19.93
CA VAL A 148 15.83 36.78 -20.66
C VAL A 148 16.32 36.68 -22.10
N VAL A 149 16.54 35.47 -22.60
CA VAL A 149 16.79 35.25 -24.03
C VAL A 149 15.45 35.28 -24.75
N VAL A 150 15.24 36.28 -25.60
CA VAL A 150 13.97 36.54 -26.28
C VAL A 150 14.10 36.20 -27.77
N ASP A 151 13.20 35.36 -28.28
CA ASP A 151 13.15 35.00 -29.70
C ASP A 151 12.40 36.05 -30.52
N TYR A 152 11.42 36.72 -29.91
CA TYR A 152 10.61 37.72 -30.59
C TYR A 152 10.14 38.85 -29.68
N GLU A 153 10.40 40.09 -30.10
CA GLU A 153 9.89 41.28 -29.43
C GLU A 153 8.50 41.66 -29.97
N TYR A 154 7.50 41.70 -29.09
CA TYR A 154 6.16 42.20 -29.41
C TYR A 154 5.95 43.62 -28.87
N ILE A 155 5.01 44.34 -29.48
CA ILE A 155 4.59 45.69 -29.06
C ILE A 155 3.10 45.69 -28.77
N ASP A 156 2.62 46.70 -28.04
CA ASP A 156 1.19 46.96 -27.82
C ASP A 156 0.39 45.84 -27.11
N THR A 157 1.08 44.86 -26.50
CA THR A 157 0.54 43.91 -25.52
C THR A 157 1.18 44.21 -24.17
N ASP A 158 0.35 44.40 -23.14
CA ASP A 158 0.77 44.53 -21.74
C ASP A 158 0.28 43.28 -21.00
N LEU A 159 1.04 42.77 -20.02
CA LEU A 159 0.57 41.68 -19.15
C LEU A 159 0.20 42.26 -17.78
N ASN A 160 -1.07 42.24 -17.43
CA ASN A 160 -1.54 42.79 -16.16
C ASN A 160 -1.11 41.93 -14.96
N ASN A 161 -0.54 42.52 -13.91
CA ASN A 161 -0.15 41.76 -12.69
C ASN A 161 -1.32 41.09 -11.95
N THR A 162 -2.57 41.33 -12.33
CA THR A 162 -3.74 40.73 -11.69
C THR A 162 -4.48 39.84 -12.68
N THR A 163 -5.23 40.42 -13.61
CA THR A 163 -6.07 39.65 -14.52
C THR A 163 -5.82 40.06 -15.95
N ASP A 164 -5.64 39.08 -16.82
CA ASP A 164 -5.44 39.32 -18.25
C ASP A 164 -5.75 38.08 -19.06
N ALA A 165 -5.80 38.24 -20.38
CA ALA A 165 -5.92 37.17 -21.34
C ALA A 165 -4.82 37.24 -22.39
N ILE A 166 -4.15 36.11 -22.63
CA ILE A 166 -3.28 35.92 -23.80
C ILE A 166 -4.02 35.01 -24.76
N ILE A 167 -4.30 35.50 -25.96
CA ILE A 167 -4.99 34.76 -27.01
C ILE A 167 -4.11 34.73 -28.25
N LEU A 168 -3.86 33.53 -28.79
CA LEU A 168 -3.13 33.34 -30.04
C LEU A 168 -4.10 33.00 -31.16
N GLU A 169 -4.11 33.81 -32.22
CA GLU A 169 -4.85 33.52 -33.45
C GLU A 169 -3.88 33.26 -34.61
N ASP A 170 -4.18 32.24 -35.43
CA ASP A 170 -3.41 31.97 -36.63
C ASP A 170 -3.61 33.04 -37.73
N GLY A 171 -2.86 32.92 -38.82
CA GLY A 171 -2.96 33.83 -39.97
C GLY A 171 -4.31 33.78 -40.72
N GLU A 172 -5.20 32.84 -40.37
CA GLU A 172 -6.56 32.70 -40.90
C GLU A 172 -7.63 33.17 -39.89
N THR A 173 -7.24 33.80 -38.78
CA THR A 173 -8.09 34.30 -37.69
C THR A 173 -8.77 33.21 -36.85
N THR A 174 -8.20 32.02 -36.82
CA THR A 174 -8.62 30.93 -35.94
C THR A 174 -7.90 31.04 -34.61
N GLU A 175 -8.63 31.03 -33.49
CA GLU A 175 -8.03 30.92 -32.15
C GLU A 175 -7.32 29.56 -32.04
N VAL A 176 -6.01 29.57 -31.79
CA VAL A 176 -5.17 28.38 -31.64
C VAL A 176 -5.04 28.01 -30.18
N ASP A 177 -4.90 29.02 -29.32
CA ASP A 177 -4.74 28.83 -27.89
C ASP A 177 -5.15 30.08 -27.10
N ARG A 178 -5.53 29.88 -25.84
CA ARG A 178 -5.88 30.97 -24.92
C ARG A 178 -5.49 30.66 -23.48
N THR A 179 -5.11 31.69 -22.74
CA THR A 179 -4.84 31.59 -21.30
C THR A 179 -5.39 32.84 -20.61
N VAL A 180 -6.33 32.68 -19.68
CA VAL A 180 -7.02 33.78 -18.97
C VAL A 180 -6.82 33.65 -17.47
N TYR A 181 -5.88 34.43 -16.91
CA TYR A 181 -5.51 34.35 -15.51
C TYR A 181 -6.25 35.37 -14.63
N ASP A 182 -6.42 35.06 -13.34
CA ASP A 182 -7.43 35.69 -12.48
C ASP A 182 -6.90 36.36 -11.19
N GLY A 183 -5.59 36.58 -11.12
CA GLY A 183 -4.97 37.38 -10.07
C GLY A 183 -4.88 36.70 -8.71
N GLY A 184 -4.96 35.36 -8.67
CA GLY A 184 -4.75 34.59 -7.45
C GLY A 184 -5.96 33.83 -6.95
N ILE A 185 -7.08 33.77 -7.70
CA ILE A 185 -8.29 33.05 -7.26
C ILE A 185 -8.14 31.56 -7.59
N LEU A 186 -7.83 31.26 -8.85
CA LEU A 186 -7.52 29.91 -9.33
C LEU A 186 -6.10 29.83 -9.89
N TRP A 187 -5.60 30.93 -10.46
CA TRP A 187 -4.29 31.00 -11.08
C TRP A 187 -3.24 31.47 -10.07
N PRO A 188 -1.97 31.05 -10.21
CA PRO A 188 -0.89 31.64 -9.42
C PRO A 188 -0.80 33.16 -9.68
N ASN A 189 -0.36 33.95 -8.69
CA ASN A 189 -0.10 35.38 -8.88
C ASN A 189 1.22 35.83 -8.22
N PRO A 190 2.37 35.36 -8.73
CA PRO A 190 3.68 35.68 -8.19
C PRO A 190 4.14 37.13 -8.43
N THR A 191 5.18 37.54 -7.69
CA THR A 191 6.04 38.70 -7.98
C THR A 191 7.47 38.20 -8.06
N GLY A 192 8.20 38.52 -9.13
CA GLY A 192 9.56 38.03 -9.36
C GLY A 192 9.64 36.55 -9.76
N ALA A 193 8.53 35.95 -10.19
CA ALA A 193 8.41 34.57 -10.63
C ALA A 193 7.39 34.49 -11.78
N SER A 194 7.58 33.58 -12.73
CA SER A 194 6.58 33.28 -13.75
C SER A 194 5.52 32.29 -13.23
N MET A 195 4.35 32.30 -13.87
CA MET A 195 3.41 31.19 -13.84
C MET A 195 3.84 30.16 -14.87
N VAL A 196 3.84 28.87 -14.51
CA VAL A 196 4.28 27.75 -15.37
C VAL A 196 3.17 26.72 -15.53
N TYR A 197 2.99 26.20 -16.74
CA TYR A 197 1.99 25.18 -17.07
C TYR A 197 2.48 23.78 -16.66
N ILE A 198 1.70 23.14 -15.79
CA ILE A 198 1.94 21.79 -15.24
C ILE A 198 1.00 20.72 -15.84
N GLY A 199 0.21 21.08 -16.86
CA GLY A 199 -0.65 20.17 -17.59
C GLY A 199 0.01 19.58 -18.85
N SER A 200 -0.54 18.48 -19.36
CA SER A 200 -0.05 17.87 -20.60
C SER A 200 -0.51 18.58 -21.87
N ASN A 201 0.09 18.24 -23.01
CA ASN A 201 -0.25 18.78 -24.33
C ASN A 201 -1.61 18.34 -24.90
N ILE A 202 -2.43 17.64 -24.12
CA ILE A 202 -3.80 17.27 -24.46
C ILE A 202 -4.83 17.86 -23.48
N GLN A 203 -4.36 18.55 -22.45
CA GLN A 203 -5.20 19.23 -21.46
C GLN A 203 -5.33 20.71 -21.83
N ASP A 204 -6.41 21.31 -21.36
CA ASP A 204 -6.73 22.72 -21.60
C ASP A 204 -5.86 23.59 -20.68
N ASN A 205 -4.90 24.32 -21.26
CA ASN A 205 -4.05 25.25 -20.52
C ASN A 205 -4.81 26.52 -20.11
N ASN A 206 -6.09 26.66 -20.43
CA ASN A 206 -6.97 27.66 -19.83
C ASN A 206 -7.61 27.19 -18.51
N ASP A 207 -7.26 26.00 -18.00
CA ASP A 207 -7.60 25.55 -16.65
C ASP A 207 -6.53 26.04 -15.65
N GLY A 208 -6.88 27.02 -14.82
CA GLY A 208 -5.95 27.57 -13.81
C GLY A 208 -5.44 26.56 -12.78
N THR A 209 -6.08 25.40 -12.61
CA THR A 209 -5.57 24.33 -11.72
C THR A 209 -4.32 23.62 -12.27
N LEU A 210 -4.04 23.82 -13.56
CA LEU A 210 -2.86 23.29 -14.26
C LEU A 210 -1.73 24.31 -14.36
N TRP A 211 -1.72 25.34 -13.51
CA TRP A 211 -0.64 26.33 -13.44
C TRP A 211 -0.06 26.43 -12.03
N ALA A 212 1.26 26.57 -11.94
CA ALA A 212 2.00 26.74 -10.69
C ALA A 212 2.89 27.99 -10.74
N THR A 213 3.39 28.42 -9.58
CA THR A 213 4.43 29.47 -9.50
C THR A 213 5.79 28.80 -9.73
N ALA A 214 6.66 29.40 -10.56
CA ALA A 214 8.04 28.93 -10.70
C ALA A 214 8.82 29.09 -9.39
N GLU A 215 9.52 28.04 -8.97
CA GLU A 215 10.31 27.98 -7.74
C GLU A 215 11.82 28.09 -8.02
N VAL A 216 12.23 27.85 -9.26
CA VAL A 216 13.64 27.83 -9.67
C VAL A 216 13.92 28.88 -10.75
N SER A 217 15.15 29.38 -10.77
CA SER A 217 15.64 30.39 -11.72
C SER A 217 16.51 29.71 -12.79
N GLU A 218 15.97 29.55 -14.00
CA GLU A 218 16.58 28.78 -15.08
C GLU A 218 16.60 29.60 -16.39
N GLY A 219 17.71 30.29 -16.66
CA GLY A 219 17.84 31.10 -17.88
C GLY A 219 17.30 32.53 -17.77
N ILE A 220 16.83 32.92 -16.58
CA ILE A 220 16.51 34.29 -16.15
C ILE A 220 17.18 34.52 -14.79
N LEU A 221 17.65 35.73 -14.45
CA LEU A 221 18.22 36.05 -13.13
C LEU A 221 18.02 37.54 -12.81
N PRO A 222 17.61 37.93 -11.58
CA PRO A 222 17.31 37.10 -10.39
C PRO A 222 15.88 36.54 -10.29
N ASP A 223 14.97 36.88 -11.21
CA ASP A 223 13.60 36.35 -11.19
C ASP A 223 13.58 34.81 -11.41
N LEU A 224 12.48 34.16 -11.02
CA LEU A 224 12.28 32.71 -11.18
C LEU A 224 11.46 32.42 -12.44
N GLY A 225 11.74 31.30 -13.09
CA GLY A 225 11.16 30.92 -14.37
C GLY A 225 12.14 30.17 -15.25
N SER A 226 11.66 29.64 -16.36
CA SER A 226 12.41 28.77 -17.28
C SER A 226 12.35 29.18 -18.76
N PRO A 227 12.40 30.49 -19.10
CA PRO A 227 12.11 30.95 -20.45
C PRO A 227 13.01 30.31 -21.52
N GLY A 228 12.39 29.69 -22.50
CA GLY A 228 13.01 29.03 -23.65
C GLY A 228 13.33 27.56 -23.41
N SER A 229 12.82 26.95 -22.34
CA SER A 229 13.14 25.57 -21.95
C SER A 229 12.00 24.93 -21.15
N ASN A 230 11.96 23.59 -21.15
CA ASN A 230 11.10 22.86 -20.21
C ASN A 230 11.75 22.86 -18.83
N GLY A 231 11.47 23.89 -18.02
CA GLY A 231 11.99 24.02 -16.65
C GLY A 231 11.58 22.89 -15.72
N GLU A 232 12.23 22.83 -14.55
CA GLU A 232 11.95 21.85 -13.49
C GLU A 232 10.47 21.86 -13.08
N ASP A 233 9.84 23.04 -13.13
CA ASP A 233 8.45 23.27 -12.73
C ASP A 233 7.42 23.14 -13.88
N GLN A 234 7.82 22.79 -15.12
CA GLN A 234 6.93 22.65 -16.30
C GLN A 234 6.70 21.18 -16.75
N ILE A 235 5.49 20.84 -17.24
CA ILE A 235 5.11 19.45 -17.60
C ILE A 235 4.39 19.34 -18.97
N VAL A 236 4.96 19.82 -20.07
CA VAL A 236 4.21 19.96 -21.34
C VAL A 236 4.44 18.83 -22.37
N ASN A 237 5.39 17.89 -22.14
CA ASN A 237 5.76 16.83 -23.10
C ASN A 237 5.96 15.43 -22.49
N HIS A 238 4.91 14.87 -21.86
CA HIS A 238 4.99 13.58 -21.15
C HIS A 238 4.31 12.42 -21.90
N LEU A 239 4.95 11.24 -21.90
CA LEU A 239 4.27 9.96 -22.06
C LEU A 239 3.53 9.65 -20.76
N VAL A 240 2.23 9.44 -20.81
CA VAL A 240 1.38 9.19 -19.65
C VAL A 240 0.79 7.81 -19.76
N PHE A 241 1.01 6.95 -18.77
CA PHE A 241 0.27 5.71 -18.61
C PHE A 241 -0.92 5.92 -17.68
N GLN A 242 -2.13 5.81 -18.23
CA GLN A 242 -3.41 5.95 -17.53
C GLN A 242 -4.50 5.15 -18.23
N ASN A 243 -5.49 4.66 -17.47
CA ASN A 243 -6.56 3.80 -17.95
C ASN A 243 -6.01 2.54 -18.65
N ALA A 244 -4.98 1.93 -18.04
CA ALA A 244 -4.27 0.76 -18.56
C ALA A 244 -3.66 0.94 -19.97
N ALA A 245 -3.37 2.18 -20.39
CA ALA A 245 -2.76 2.47 -21.68
C ALA A 245 -1.78 3.66 -21.61
N TRP A 246 -0.75 3.62 -22.44
CA TRP A 246 0.05 4.82 -22.72
C TRP A 246 -0.70 5.72 -23.70
N ASN A 247 -0.70 7.04 -23.48
CA ASN A 247 -1.14 8.03 -24.47
C ASN A 247 -0.35 7.89 -25.79
N GLU A 248 0.94 7.54 -25.68
CA GLU A 248 1.82 7.13 -26.75
C GLU A 248 2.77 6.03 -26.24
N VAL A 249 2.81 4.89 -26.91
CA VAL A 249 3.61 3.76 -26.45
C VAL A 249 5.10 4.09 -26.53
N PRO A 250 5.85 4.04 -25.41
CA PRO A 250 7.29 4.27 -25.43
C PRO A 250 8.01 3.22 -26.28
N THR A 251 9.03 3.65 -27.01
CA THR A 251 9.86 2.80 -27.88
C THR A 251 11.35 3.06 -27.61
N PRO A 252 12.28 2.27 -28.16
CA PRO A 252 13.72 2.56 -28.05
C PRO A 252 14.13 3.91 -28.65
N ASN A 253 13.29 4.51 -29.49
CA ASN A 253 13.57 5.78 -30.17
C ASN A 253 12.85 6.97 -29.53
N THR A 254 12.11 6.78 -28.43
CA THR A 254 11.30 7.85 -27.84
C THR A 254 12.19 8.95 -27.22
N GLY A 255 13.19 8.58 -26.42
CA GLY A 255 14.45 9.28 -26.11
C GLY A 255 14.42 10.66 -25.46
N VAL A 256 13.48 11.52 -25.82
CA VAL A 256 13.40 12.93 -25.43
C VAL A 256 12.18 13.27 -24.57
N LYS A 257 11.25 12.32 -24.41
CA LYS A 257 10.02 12.53 -23.65
C LYS A 257 10.19 12.05 -22.22
N ASN A 258 9.75 12.87 -21.27
CA ASN A 258 9.51 12.41 -19.90
C ASN A 258 8.36 11.40 -19.91
N SER A 259 8.36 10.46 -18.98
CA SER A 259 7.30 9.48 -18.86
C SER A 259 6.77 9.43 -17.44
N ILE A 260 5.46 9.24 -17.29
CA ILE A 260 4.79 9.17 -16.01
C ILE A 260 3.78 8.03 -15.99
N VAL A 261 3.79 7.26 -14.90
CA VAL A 261 2.75 6.29 -14.60
C VAL A 261 1.89 6.89 -13.49
N MET A 262 0.60 7.03 -13.78
CA MET A 262 -0.36 7.69 -12.89
C MET A 262 -0.68 6.82 -11.68
N GLU A 263 -1.17 7.46 -10.60
CA GLU A 263 -1.62 6.77 -9.38
C GLU A 263 -2.65 5.67 -9.69
N ASP A 264 -2.61 4.59 -8.93
CA ASP A 264 -3.42 3.37 -9.08
C ASP A 264 -3.27 2.63 -10.42
N GLU A 265 -2.30 3.01 -11.26
CA GLU A 265 -2.03 2.31 -12.52
C GLU A 265 -0.91 1.29 -12.38
N THR A 266 -1.07 0.16 -13.07
CA THR A 266 -0.02 -0.86 -13.20
C THR A 266 0.38 -1.01 -14.66
N THR A 267 1.68 -0.89 -14.94
CA THR A 267 2.23 -1.11 -16.29
C THR A 267 3.40 -2.08 -16.29
N THR A 268 3.57 -2.77 -17.42
CA THR A 268 4.69 -3.69 -17.64
C THR A 268 5.43 -3.29 -18.91
N ILE A 269 6.73 -3.01 -18.76
CA ILE A 269 7.65 -2.73 -19.86
C ILE A 269 8.22 -4.07 -20.34
N THR A 270 7.75 -4.51 -21.52
CA THR A 270 8.08 -5.83 -22.09
C THR A 270 9.14 -5.80 -23.19
N SER A 271 9.55 -4.62 -23.63
CA SER A 271 10.55 -4.39 -24.68
C SER A 271 11.42 -3.20 -24.32
N ASP A 272 12.54 -3.04 -25.01
CA ASP A 272 13.39 -1.87 -24.83
C ASP A 272 12.61 -0.57 -25.06
N VAL A 273 12.85 0.41 -24.19
CA VAL A 273 12.28 1.75 -24.27
C VAL A 273 13.35 2.78 -23.91
N SER A 274 13.25 3.98 -24.48
CA SER A 274 14.12 5.10 -24.16
C SER A 274 13.27 6.31 -23.81
N VAL A 275 13.49 6.92 -22.64
CA VAL A 275 12.73 8.09 -22.14
C VAL A 275 13.70 9.05 -21.43
N LEU A 276 13.35 10.33 -21.34
CA LEU A 276 14.17 11.33 -20.65
C LEU A 276 14.10 11.18 -19.11
N SER A 277 12.95 10.76 -18.61
CA SER A 277 12.73 10.38 -17.22
C SER A 277 11.57 9.39 -17.12
N LEU A 278 11.50 8.62 -16.04
CA LEU A 278 10.34 7.81 -15.68
C LEU A 278 9.90 8.14 -14.26
N LYS A 279 8.77 8.81 -14.11
CA LYS A 279 8.12 9.11 -12.84
C LYS A 279 7.04 8.06 -12.54
N ILE A 280 7.08 7.48 -11.35
CA ILE A 280 6.10 6.50 -10.85
C ILE A 280 5.42 7.15 -9.66
N ARG A 281 4.18 7.61 -9.86
CA ARG A 281 3.39 8.29 -8.82
C ARG A 281 3.07 7.34 -7.65
N PRO A 282 2.73 7.86 -6.45
CA PRO A 282 2.25 7.04 -5.36
C PRO A 282 1.16 6.06 -5.85
N GLY A 283 1.21 4.80 -5.41
CA GLY A 283 0.20 3.78 -5.74
C GLY A 283 0.35 3.17 -7.14
N ALA A 284 1.24 3.71 -7.96
CA ALA A 284 1.52 3.18 -9.28
C ALA A 284 2.57 2.06 -9.22
N ASP A 285 2.42 1.09 -10.12
CA ASP A 285 3.30 -0.08 -10.23
C ASP A 285 3.94 -0.15 -11.62
N VAL A 286 5.27 -0.31 -11.64
CA VAL A 286 6.02 -0.59 -12.88
C VAL A 286 6.77 -1.91 -12.75
N THR A 287 6.56 -2.80 -13.72
CA THR A 287 7.39 -4.00 -13.89
C THR A 287 8.24 -3.87 -15.16
N VAL A 288 9.56 -3.96 -15.03
CA VAL A 288 10.48 -4.06 -16.17
C VAL A 288 10.85 -5.52 -16.37
N ASN A 289 10.34 -6.15 -17.43
CA ASN A 289 10.51 -7.59 -17.65
C ASN A 289 11.94 -7.97 -18.01
N THR A 290 12.27 -9.24 -17.76
CA THR A 290 13.54 -9.84 -18.21
C THR A 290 13.73 -9.62 -19.71
N GLY A 291 14.88 -9.09 -20.10
CA GLY A 291 15.21 -8.79 -21.49
C GLY A 291 14.75 -7.43 -22.00
N ALA A 292 14.00 -6.66 -21.21
CA ALA A 292 13.69 -5.26 -21.50
C ALA A 292 14.71 -4.31 -20.84
N THR A 293 15.06 -3.25 -21.56
CA THR A 293 15.93 -2.17 -21.08
C THR A 293 15.15 -0.86 -21.07
N VAL A 294 15.14 -0.17 -19.93
CA VAL A 294 14.71 1.22 -19.84
C VAL A 294 15.96 2.09 -19.91
N THR A 295 16.17 2.77 -21.03
CA THR A 295 17.22 3.78 -21.16
C THR A 295 16.67 5.12 -20.68
N THR A 296 17.17 5.59 -19.54
CA THR A 296 16.75 6.87 -18.93
C THR A 296 17.82 7.41 -17.98
N PRO A 297 18.08 8.73 -17.99
CA PRO A 297 18.86 9.42 -16.97
C PRO A 297 18.30 9.31 -15.54
N SER A 298 16.98 9.15 -15.40
CA SER A 298 16.32 9.16 -14.09
C SER A 298 15.06 8.30 -14.05
N VAL A 299 14.88 7.60 -12.92
CA VAL A 299 13.62 6.98 -12.50
C VAL A 299 13.28 7.52 -11.12
N VAL A 300 12.12 8.14 -10.97
CA VAL A 300 11.67 8.73 -9.71
C VAL A 300 10.43 7.98 -9.22
N LEU A 301 10.51 7.46 -8.00
CA LEU A 301 9.42 6.83 -7.26
C LEU A 301 8.99 7.75 -6.12
N GLU A 302 7.69 7.86 -5.90
CA GLU A 302 7.11 8.71 -4.85
C GLU A 302 6.18 7.92 -3.93
N SER A 303 5.97 8.43 -2.73
CA SER A 303 4.99 7.91 -1.78
C SER A 303 4.38 9.05 -0.98
N THR A 304 3.19 8.81 -0.44
CA THR A 304 2.55 9.63 0.59
C THR A 304 2.63 8.90 1.94
N SER A 305 1.97 9.45 2.96
CA SER A 305 1.86 8.78 4.26
C SER A 305 1.08 7.48 4.27
N ILE A 306 0.37 7.15 3.18
CA ILE A 306 -0.50 5.95 3.13
C ILE A 306 -0.37 5.13 1.82
N ILE A 307 0.31 5.67 0.80
CA ILE A 307 0.33 5.10 -0.54
C ILE A 307 1.76 5.11 -1.08
N TYR A 308 2.26 3.97 -1.56
CA TYR A 308 3.63 3.81 -2.06
C TYR A 308 3.67 3.34 -3.51
N SER A 309 4.60 3.89 -4.30
CA SER A 309 4.90 3.43 -5.65
C SER A 309 5.78 2.17 -5.64
N SER A 310 5.72 1.37 -6.71
CA SER A 310 6.46 0.11 -6.82
C SER A 310 7.21 -0.03 -8.15
N LEU A 311 8.45 -0.51 -8.08
CA LEU A 311 9.26 -0.89 -9.22
C LEU A 311 9.79 -2.33 -9.06
N ILE A 312 9.22 -3.27 -9.83
CA ILE A 312 9.80 -4.61 -9.99
C ILE A 312 10.76 -4.59 -11.18
N LEU A 313 12.06 -4.52 -10.89
CA LEU A 313 13.11 -4.60 -11.90
C LEU A 313 13.55 -6.05 -12.14
N ASN A 314 13.19 -6.65 -13.28
CA ASN A 314 13.76 -7.92 -13.75
C ASN A 314 14.73 -7.72 -14.92
N GLY A 315 14.47 -6.69 -15.74
CA GLY A 315 15.34 -6.26 -16.84
C GLY A 315 16.47 -5.35 -16.38
N THR A 316 16.70 -4.28 -17.15
CA THR A 316 17.77 -3.32 -16.92
C THR A 316 17.23 -1.90 -16.97
N ILE A 317 17.74 -1.05 -16.08
CA ILE A 317 17.62 0.41 -16.18
C ILE A 317 19.04 0.96 -16.34
N THR A 318 19.26 1.88 -17.26
CA THR A 318 20.56 2.51 -17.52
C THR A 318 20.38 3.90 -18.13
N ASP A 319 21.25 4.84 -17.81
CA ASP A 319 21.40 6.12 -18.50
C ASP A 319 22.43 6.07 -19.65
N GLY A 320 22.97 4.88 -19.94
CA GLY A 320 24.13 4.71 -20.83
C GLY A 320 25.48 4.94 -20.15
N SER A 321 25.50 5.22 -18.85
CA SER A 321 26.67 5.36 -17.99
C SER A 321 26.71 4.27 -16.89
N SER A 322 27.68 4.37 -15.98
CA SER A 322 27.82 3.49 -14.80
C SER A 322 27.16 4.06 -13.54
N GLU A 323 26.39 5.15 -13.65
CA GLU A 323 25.76 5.82 -12.52
C GLU A 323 24.40 5.24 -12.14
N SER A 324 24.02 5.47 -10.87
CA SER A 324 22.75 5.03 -10.29
C SER A 324 21.65 6.05 -10.57
N VAL A 325 20.57 5.61 -11.23
CA VAL A 325 19.54 6.51 -11.79
C VAL A 325 18.20 6.45 -11.06
N VAL A 326 18.04 5.58 -10.04
CA VAL A 326 16.76 5.41 -9.33
C VAL A 326 16.75 6.28 -8.08
N ILE A 327 15.70 7.09 -7.96
CA ILE A 327 15.42 7.95 -6.82
C ILE A 327 14.09 7.48 -6.23
N TYR A 328 14.06 7.23 -4.93
CA TYR A 328 12.83 6.91 -4.20
C TYR A 328 12.61 7.99 -3.13
N ASN A 329 11.58 8.81 -3.31
CA ASN A 329 11.09 9.77 -2.33
C ASN A 329 10.10 9.04 -1.41
N ARG A 330 10.61 8.52 -0.30
CA ARG A 330 9.83 7.71 0.66
C ARG A 330 9.32 8.60 1.78
N HIS A 331 8.01 8.66 1.99
CA HIS A 331 7.40 9.34 3.13
C HIS A 331 8.02 8.87 4.45
N VAL A 332 8.32 9.79 5.37
CA VAL A 332 8.72 9.47 6.74
C VAL A 332 8.03 10.43 7.71
N ASN A 333 7.43 9.87 8.75
CA ASN A 333 6.63 10.64 9.71
C ASN A 333 7.44 11.70 10.46
N GLN A 334 6.75 12.79 10.82
CA GLN A 334 7.31 13.86 11.62
C GLN A 334 7.54 13.43 13.07
N ASN A 335 8.71 13.77 13.62
CA ASN A 335 9.01 13.51 15.03
C ASN A 335 8.04 14.25 15.97
N ALA A 336 7.26 13.47 16.73
CA ALA A 336 6.22 13.93 17.64
C ALA A 336 6.48 13.42 19.06
N SER A 337 5.89 14.07 20.06
CA SER A 337 6.05 13.72 21.48
C SER A 337 5.57 12.31 21.86
N SER A 338 4.74 11.70 21.02
CA SER A 338 4.46 10.26 20.96
C SER A 338 4.45 9.85 19.50
N GLY A 339 5.26 8.87 19.10
CA GLY A 339 5.00 8.13 17.87
C GLY A 339 5.59 8.60 16.55
N GLY A 340 6.29 9.72 16.50
CA GLY A 340 6.59 10.37 15.23
C GLY A 340 7.83 9.90 14.46
N ASN A 341 8.30 8.68 14.64
CA ASN A 341 9.54 8.23 13.99
C ASN A 341 9.41 6.84 13.40
N ASP A 342 9.73 6.70 12.12
CA ASP A 342 9.55 5.44 11.39
C ASP A 342 10.79 4.56 11.46
N LEU A 343 10.54 3.27 11.22
CA LEU A 343 11.57 2.31 10.89
C LEU A 343 11.64 2.18 9.38
N VAL A 344 12.79 2.51 8.80
CA VAL A 344 13.00 2.57 7.35
C VAL A 344 14.24 1.81 6.94
N THR A 345 14.30 1.40 5.69
CA THR A 345 15.51 0.89 5.04
C THR A 345 15.62 1.52 3.65
N PRO A 346 16.83 1.73 3.11
CA PRO A 346 16.98 2.18 1.73
C PRO A 346 16.33 1.17 0.76
N PRO A 347 15.36 1.59 -0.07
CA PRO A 347 14.78 0.72 -1.11
C PRO A 347 15.72 0.55 -2.32
N VAL A 348 16.82 1.30 -2.34
CA VAL A 348 17.86 1.31 -3.37
C VAL A 348 19.24 1.20 -2.70
N THR A 349 20.26 0.78 -3.45
CA THR A 349 21.64 0.63 -2.95
C THR A 349 22.62 1.60 -3.59
N GLY A 350 23.63 2.04 -2.83
CA GLY A 350 24.79 2.77 -3.35
C GLY A 350 25.00 4.17 -2.77
N GLU A 351 24.11 4.65 -1.90
CA GLU A 351 24.24 5.98 -1.27
C GLU A 351 24.98 5.93 0.07
N GLY A 352 25.88 6.89 0.28
CA GLY A 352 26.50 7.17 1.57
C GLY A 352 25.63 8.10 2.42
N PHE A 353 25.71 7.98 3.75
CA PHE A 353 24.92 8.83 4.66
C PHE A 353 25.21 10.32 4.49
N ASP A 354 26.44 10.70 4.16
CA ASP A 354 26.86 12.07 3.88
C ASP A 354 26.12 12.67 2.66
N THR A 355 25.95 11.87 1.61
CA THR A 355 25.19 12.25 0.41
C THR A 355 23.70 12.28 0.70
N PHE A 356 23.19 11.28 1.42
CA PHE A 356 21.79 11.20 1.83
C PHE A 356 21.38 12.41 2.68
N ILE A 357 22.15 12.75 3.72
CA ILE A 357 21.77 13.84 4.62
C ILE A 357 21.88 15.21 3.94
N ALA A 358 22.82 15.38 3.00
CA ALA A 358 22.90 16.60 2.19
C ALA A 358 21.67 16.79 1.27
N ALA A 359 21.08 15.69 0.80
CA ALA A 359 19.86 15.71 -0.01
C ALA A 359 18.56 15.80 0.82
N ASN A 360 18.64 15.61 2.14
CA ASN A 360 17.49 15.51 3.05
C ASN A 360 17.64 16.46 4.25
N PRO A 361 17.53 17.78 4.05
CA PRO A 361 17.67 18.78 5.12
C PRO A 361 16.55 18.72 6.16
N ASN A 362 15.45 18.03 5.86
CA ASN A 362 14.28 17.87 6.70
C ASN A 362 14.39 16.74 7.74
N VAL A 363 15.46 15.92 7.72
CA VAL A 363 15.74 14.96 8.80
C VAL A 363 15.97 15.71 10.10
N VAL A 364 15.29 15.29 11.17
CA VAL A 364 15.38 15.94 12.48
C VAL A 364 16.83 15.93 12.96
N SER A 365 17.32 17.10 13.36
CA SER A 365 18.67 17.30 13.87
C SER A 365 18.65 17.94 15.26
N ASN A 366 19.79 17.86 15.94
CA ASN A 366 20.03 18.76 17.07
C ASN A 366 20.20 20.21 16.57
N GLY A 367 20.04 21.21 17.45
CA GLY A 367 20.12 22.63 17.06
C GLY A 367 21.46 23.10 16.49
N ALA A 368 22.50 22.25 16.46
CA ALA A 368 23.80 22.52 15.84
C ALA A 368 24.02 21.78 14.51
N ASN A 369 23.05 20.98 14.04
CA ASN A 369 23.15 20.14 12.84
C ASN A 369 24.38 19.21 12.84
N THR A 370 24.71 18.64 14.01
CA THR A 370 25.84 17.71 14.18
C THR A 370 25.39 16.27 14.41
N LEU A 371 24.15 16.05 14.85
CA LEU A 371 23.54 14.75 15.09
C LEU A 371 22.14 14.74 14.50
N PHE A 372 21.78 13.63 13.85
CA PHE A 372 20.50 13.46 13.18
C PHE A 372 19.74 12.29 13.78
N LEU A 373 18.41 12.42 13.85
CA LEU A 373 17.48 11.33 14.17
C LEU A 373 17.39 10.38 12.97
N PHE A 374 18.53 9.74 12.69
CA PHE A 374 18.72 8.74 11.67
C PHE A 374 19.84 7.80 12.15
N GLY A 375 19.56 6.51 12.23
CA GLY A 375 20.58 5.53 12.59
C GLY A 375 20.03 4.13 12.84
N PRO A 376 20.86 3.09 12.77
CA PRO A 376 20.45 1.71 12.99
C PRO A 376 20.21 1.41 14.47
N PHE A 377 19.60 0.26 14.72
CA PHE A 377 19.63 -0.38 16.03
C PHE A 377 20.98 -1.07 16.24
N ASP A 378 21.80 -0.59 17.17
CA ASP A 378 23.14 -1.12 17.42
C ASP A 378 23.08 -2.25 18.46
N LYS A 379 23.31 -3.47 17.99
CA LYS A 379 23.32 -4.71 18.79
C LYS A 379 24.38 -4.72 19.90
N THR A 380 25.47 -3.96 19.76
CA THR A 380 26.56 -3.95 20.74
C THR A 380 26.20 -3.20 22.01
N ILE A 381 25.30 -2.21 21.90
CA ILE A 381 24.80 -1.42 23.02
C ILE A 381 23.33 -1.74 23.35
N GLY A 382 22.59 -2.34 22.43
CA GLY A 382 21.18 -2.67 22.60
C GLY A 382 20.25 -1.46 22.52
N ASP A 383 20.62 -0.46 21.73
CA ASP A 383 19.86 0.79 21.57
C ASP A 383 20.06 1.37 20.15
N TYR A 384 19.18 2.29 19.77
CA TYR A 384 19.32 3.07 18.55
C TYR A 384 20.44 4.10 18.67
N VAL A 385 21.27 4.18 17.63
CA VAL A 385 22.26 5.26 17.52
C VAL A 385 21.72 6.40 16.65
N THR A 386 22.35 7.56 16.77
CA THR A 386 22.14 8.71 15.87
C THR A 386 23.43 8.92 15.10
N TYR A 387 23.31 9.20 13.80
CA TYR A 387 24.46 9.50 12.96
C TYR A 387 24.86 10.96 13.04
N SER A 388 26.17 11.18 12.89
CA SER A 388 26.76 12.52 12.89
C SER A 388 26.82 13.10 11.47
N ASN A 389 26.92 14.41 11.36
CA ASN A 389 27.17 15.09 10.08
C ASN A 389 28.54 14.78 9.44
N THR A 390 29.40 14.02 10.12
CA THR A 390 30.68 13.53 9.60
C THR A 390 30.69 12.04 9.26
N GLU A 391 29.55 11.37 9.45
CA GLU A 391 29.41 9.95 9.15
C GLU A 391 29.38 9.72 7.63
N THR A 392 30.24 8.82 7.13
CA THR A 392 30.34 8.50 5.69
C THR A 392 29.99 7.03 5.42
N VAL A 393 29.26 6.39 6.34
CA VAL A 393 28.88 4.98 6.19
C VAL A 393 27.91 4.81 5.03
N ALA A 394 28.03 3.70 4.29
CA ALA A 394 27.08 3.36 3.25
C ALA A 394 25.73 2.97 3.86
N LEU A 395 24.65 3.54 3.33
CA LEU A 395 23.31 3.09 3.65
C LEU A 395 23.06 1.75 2.95
N THR A 396 22.85 0.72 3.76
CA THR A 396 22.75 -0.66 3.27
C THR A 396 21.29 -1.07 3.19
N ALA A 397 20.80 -1.37 1.99
CA ALA A 397 19.45 -1.89 1.82
C ALA A 397 19.28 -3.20 2.60
N GLY A 398 18.18 -3.30 3.34
CA GLY A 398 17.87 -4.41 4.23
C GLY A 398 18.30 -4.20 5.67
N VAL A 399 19.22 -3.28 5.96
CA VAL A 399 19.45 -2.77 7.33
C VAL A 399 18.33 -1.79 7.66
N GLY A 400 17.67 -1.96 8.81
CA GLY A 400 16.67 -0.98 9.24
C GLY A 400 17.30 0.13 10.09
N TYR A 401 16.76 1.33 9.93
CA TYR A 401 17.18 2.58 10.54
C TYR A 401 15.95 3.23 11.17
N ARG A 402 16.11 3.85 12.34
CA ARG A 402 15.10 4.77 12.87
C ARG A 402 15.31 6.14 12.25
N ALA A 403 14.27 6.71 11.67
CA ALA A 403 14.29 8.02 11.03
C ALA A 403 13.10 8.87 11.50
N GLY A 404 13.25 10.20 11.48
CA GLY A 404 12.13 11.11 11.70
C GLY A 404 12.35 12.44 10.99
N THR A 405 11.28 13.04 10.50
CA THR A 405 11.31 14.30 9.73
C THR A 405 10.81 15.48 10.56
N THR A 406 11.12 16.68 10.10
CA THR A 406 10.67 17.93 10.71
C THR A 406 9.34 18.43 10.13
N ASP A 407 8.94 17.91 8.99
CA ASP A 407 7.85 18.43 8.14
C ASP A 407 6.80 17.38 7.78
N ASN A 408 6.97 16.11 8.15
CA ASN A 408 6.10 15.00 7.77
C ASN A 408 6.13 14.72 6.26
N GLU A 409 7.27 14.93 5.61
CA GLU A 409 7.46 14.74 4.17
C GLU A 409 8.41 13.58 3.84
N SER A 410 8.68 13.40 2.55
CA SER A 410 9.55 12.34 2.06
C SER A 410 11.04 12.54 2.37
N LEU A 411 11.74 11.42 2.55
CA LEU A 411 13.19 11.30 2.45
C LEU A 411 13.57 10.69 1.10
N ARG A 412 14.52 11.34 0.42
CA ARG A 412 15.07 10.96 -0.87
C ARG A 412 16.21 9.96 -0.72
N PHE A 413 16.00 8.74 -1.22
CA PHE A 413 17.03 7.72 -1.38
C PHE A 413 17.45 7.61 -2.85
N LYS A 414 18.73 7.72 -3.17
CA LYS A 414 19.25 7.58 -4.55
C LYS A 414 20.13 6.34 -4.68
N GLY A 415 19.92 5.53 -5.71
CA GLY A 415 20.75 4.35 -5.89
C GLY A 415 20.35 3.47 -7.06
N SER A 416 20.85 2.25 -7.02
CA SER A 416 20.47 1.17 -7.92
C SER A 416 19.31 0.39 -7.31
N ALA A 417 18.28 0.11 -8.11
CA ALA A 417 17.18 -0.76 -7.69
C ALA A 417 17.67 -2.20 -7.51
N ASN A 418 17.44 -2.78 -6.34
CA ASN A 418 17.82 -4.17 -6.08
C ASN A 418 16.91 -5.12 -6.89
N LYS A 419 17.53 -6.01 -7.67
CA LYS A 419 16.82 -7.06 -8.42
C LYS A 419 17.24 -8.49 -8.08
N GLU A 420 18.34 -8.63 -7.34
CA GLU A 420 18.89 -9.90 -6.91
C GLU A 420 18.47 -10.23 -5.47
N SER A 421 18.86 -11.40 -4.98
CA SER A 421 18.70 -11.75 -3.57
C SER A 421 19.51 -10.82 -2.68
N VAL A 422 18.89 -10.32 -1.60
CA VAL A 422 19.56 -9.55 -0.55
C VAL A 422 19.66 -10.41 0.70
N VAL A 423 20.84 -10.43 1.32
CA VAL A 423 21.14 -11.27 2.48
C VAL A 423 21.44 -10.38 3.67
N MET A 424 20.66 -10.53 4.74
CA MET A 424 20.80 -9.75 5.96
C MET A 424 21.26 -10.64 7.12
N PRO A 425 22.47 -10.44 7.66
CA PRO A 425 22.88 -11.15 8.86
C PRO A 425 22.08 -10.64 10.06
N ILE A 426 21.52 -11.58 10.83
CA ILE A 426 20.91 -11.33 12.13
C ILE A 426 21.71 -12.03 13.21
N SER A 427 21.59 -11.55 14.45
CA SER A 427 22.33 -12.07 15.60
C SER A 427 21.45 -12.24 16.83
N ASN A 428 21.74 -13.26 17.64
CA ASN A 428 21.16 -13.45 18.97
C ASN A 428 22.21 -13.11 20.05
N SER A 429 22.57 -11.83 20.13
CA SER A 429 23.61 -11.35 21.03
C SER A 429 23.39 -9.87 21.42
N GLY A 430 24.14 -9.41 22.43
CA GLY A 430 24.11 -8.02 22.89
C GLY A 430 23.77 -7.88 24.38
N PRO A 431 23.90 -6.68 24.95
CA PRO A 431 23.58 -6.44 26.36
C PRO A 431 22.06 -6.32 26.62
N ALA A 432 21.27 -5.97 25.61
CA ALA A 432 19.80 -5.86 25.67
C ALA A 432 19.19 -6.26 24.32
N TYR A 433 17.92 -6.71 24.34
CA TYR A 433 17.16 -7.12 23.15
C TYR A 433 17.92 -8.11 22.25
N GLN A 434 18.52 -9.15 22.87
CA GLN A 434 19.53 -10.02 22.23
C GLN A 434 19.06 -10.68 20.95
N GLN A 435 17.83 -11.17 20.89
CA GLN A 435 17.27 -11.79 19.68
C GLN A 435 16.81 -10.78 18.62
N TRP A 436 16.53 -9.53 18.99
CA TRP A 436 15.80 -8.59 18.12
C TRP A 436 16.75 -7.90 17.14
N ASN A 437 16.46 -8.03 15.84
CA ASN A 437 17.26 -7.45 14.76
C ASN A 437 16.36 -6.56 13.90
N LEU A 438 16.78 -5.32 13.72
CA LEU A 438 16.07 -4.35 12.87
C LEU A 438 16.55 -4.49 11.43
N ILE A 439 15.67 -5.00 10.58
CA ILE A 439 15.89 -5.17 9.13
C ILE A 439 14.75 -4.48 8.37
N GLY A 440 14.73 -4.56 7.04
CA GLY A 440 13.64 -3.96 6.28
C GLY A 440 13.53 -4.49 4.85
N ASN A 441 12.46 -4.11 4.15
CA ASN A 441 12.26 -4.43 2.74
C ASN A 441 13.31 -3.71 1.85
N PRO A 442 14.29 -4.43 1.29
CA PRO A 442 15.39 -3.82 0.56
C PRO A 442 15.03 -3.45 -0.89
N TYR A 443 13.79 -3.68 -1.32
CA TYR A 443 13.38 -3.49 -2.71
C TYR A 443 12.59 -2.18 -2.88
N PRO A 444 12.64 -1.55 -4.07
CA PRO A 444 11.76 -0.44 -4.42
C PRO A 444 10.37 -0.93 -4.84
N SER A 445 9.97 -2.11 -4.37
CA SER A 445 8.68 -2.76 -4.61
C SER A 445 8.16 -3.33 -3.31
N TYR A 446 6.87 -3.64 -3.24
CA TYR A 446 6.31 -4.35 -2.10
C TYR A 446 6.97 -5.72 -1.90
N LEU A 447 7.03 -6.18 -0.65
CA LEU A 447 7.53 -7.50 -0.27
C LEU A 447 6.39 -8.34 0.31
N ASN A 448 6.23 -9.58 -0.15
CA ASN A 448 5.24 -10.50 0.35
C ASN A 448 5.66 -11.12 1.70
N VAL A 449 4.81 -10.98 2.72
CA VAL A 449 5.08 -11.47 4.08
C VAL A 449 5.14 -13.00 4.14
N HIS A 450 4.17 -13.68 3.54
CA HIS A 450 4.09 -15.14 3.58
C HIS A 450 5.29 -15.80 2.91
N ASP A 451 5.72 -15.31 1.75
CA ASP A 451 6.91 -15.82 1.08
C ASP A 451 8.18 -15.61 1.92
N PHE A 452 8.30 -14.48 2.62
CA PHE A 452 9.42 -14.18 3.51
C PHE A 452 9.46 -15.10 4.73
N LEU A 453 8.33 -15.25 5.44
CA LEU A 453 8.23 -16.07 6.64
C LEU A 453 8.34 -17.57 6.34
N ASN A 454 7.77 -18.03 5.22
CA ASN A 454 7.82 -19.43 4.81
C ASN A 454 9.10 -19.81 4.06
N PHE A 455 10.01 -18.86 3.80
CA PHE A 455 11.30 -19.21 3.21
C PHE A 455 12.07 -20.11 4.19
N PRO A 456 12.44 -21.36 3.80
CA PRO A 456 12.88 -22.37 4.76
C PRO A 456 14.02 -21.92 5.67
N THR A 457 15.00 -21.18 5.12
CA THR A 457 16.13 -20.69 5.93
C THR A 457 15.71 -19.60 6.91
N ASN A 458 14.79 -18.71 6.52
CA ASN A 458 14.28 -17.67 7.42
C ASN A 458 13.47 -18.33 8.54
N ALA A 459 12.49 -19.19 8.21
CA ALA A 459 11.65 -19.88 9.17
C ALA A 459 12.45 -20.63 10.25
N THR A 460 13.58 -21.25 9.88
CA THR A 460 14.45 -21.97 10.82
C THR A 460 15.39 -21.09 11.63
N LEU A 461 15.69 -19.88 11.15
CA LEU A 461 16.64 -18.97 11.79
C LEU A 461 15.94 -18.01 12.75
N LEU A 462 14.67 -17.70 12.49
CA LEU A 462 13.85 -16.92 13.39
C LEU A 462 13.54 -17.72 14.67
N ASP A 463 13.51 -17.01 15.80
CA ASP A 463 13.18 -17.56 17.10
C ASP A 463 11.82 -18.26 17.05
N GLN A 464 11.76 -19.50 17.53
CA GLN A 464 10.56 -20.34 17.39
C GLN A 464 9.33 -19.75 18.08
N ASN A 465 9.52 -18.92 19.11
CA ASN A 465 8.45 -18.24 19.81
C ASN A 465 7.96 -16.97 19.07
N ASN A 466 8.71 -16.52 18.06
CA ASN A 466 8.59 -15.19 17.48
C ASN A 466 8.87 -15.20 15.95
N VAL A 467 8.41 -16.22 15.24
CA VAL A 467 8.50 -16.29 13.76
C VAL A 467 7.47 -15.33 13.15
N ALA A 468 7.79 -14.04 13.18
CA ALA A 468 6.94 -12.95 12.74
C ALA A 468 7.77 -11.71 12.36
N MET A 469 7.12 -10.75 11.68
CA MET A 469 7.65 -9.42 11.42
C MET A 469 6.96 -8.43 12.35
N TYR A 470 7.72 -7.65 13.11
CA TYR A 470 7.21 -6.68 14.09
C TYR A 470 7.39 -5.27 13.56
N GLY A 471 6.29 -4.64 13.17
CA GLY A 471 6.23 -3.28 12.65
C GLY A 471 5.92 -2.26 13.74
N TYR A 472 6.56 -1.10 13.63
CA TYR A 472 6.21 0.07 14.42
C TYR A 472 5.14 0.87 13.66
N ASP A 473 4.01 1.14 14.30
CA ASP A 473 2.87 1.88 13.76
C ASP A 473 2.76 3.31 14.32
N GLY A 474 3.78 3.75 15.05
CA GLY A 474 3.77 5.04 15.73
C GLY A 474 3.24 4.99 17.15
N ASP A 475 2.85 3.85 17.70
CA ASP A 475 2.57 3.75 19.14
C ASP A 475 3.13 2.43 19.69
N ALA A 476 3.99 2.52 20.70
CA ALA A 476 4.52 1.33 21.37
C ALA A 476 3.77 1.03 22.67
N SER A 477 2.85 1.91 23.09
CA SER A 477 2.17 1.83 24.37
C SER A 477 1.02 0.83 24.38
N ASP A 478 0.41 0.56 23.21
CA ASP A 478 -0.68 -0.39 23.01
C ASP A 478 -0.24 -1.72 22.36
N GLY A 479 1.02 -1.80 21.91
CA GLY A 479 1.62 -3.03 21.38
C GLY A 479 2.59 -2.74 20.24
N TRP A 480 2.96 -3.77 19.50
CA TRP A 480 3.57 -3.63 18.18
C TRP A 480 2.66 -4.32 17.17
N THR A 481 2.61 -3.83 15.93
CA THR A 481 1.90 -4.55 14.87
C THR A 481 2.70 -5.79 14.47
N VAL A 482 2.11 -6.98 14.66
CA VAL A 482 2.78 -8.27 14.41
C VAL A 482 2.19 -8.95 13.17
N TYR A 483 3.03 -9.17 12.17
CA TYR A 483 2.71 -9.91 10.95
C TYR A 483 3.29 -11.33 11.02
N ASN A 484 2.41 -12.31 11.21
CA ASN A 484 2.69 -13.74 11.18
C ASN A 484 1.68 -14.46 10.28
N LEU A 485 1.70 -15.79 10.21
CA LEU A 485 0.80 -16.54 9.31
C LEU A 485 -0.68 -16.47 9.71
N ASN A 486 -1.01 -16.00 10.92
CA ASN A 486 -2.38 -15.77 11.36
C ASN A 486 -2.91 -14.37 11.04
N THR A 487 -2.06 -13.36 11.23
CA THR A 487 -2.46 -11.96 11.06
C THR A 487 -2.37 -11.50 9.60
N THR A 488 -1.82 -12.34 8.73
CA THR A 488 -1.59 -12.02 7.33
C THR A 488 -2.20 -13.04 6.38
N THR A 489 -2.54 -12.60 5.17
CA THR A 489 -2.95 -13.47 4.07
C THR A 489 -1.77 -13.71 3.12
N PRO A 490 -1.86 -14.69 2.21
CA PRO A 490 -0.86 -14.86 1.15
C PRO A 490 -0.67 -13.62 0.26
N SER A 491 -1.55 -12.62 0.33
CA SER A 491 -1.43 -11.35 -0.38
C SER A 491 -0.95 -10.19 0.49
N THR A 492 -0.71 -10.36 1.79
CA THR A 492 -0.22 -9.26 2.65
C THR A 492 1.18 -8.83 2.22
N LEU A 493 1.36 -7.52 2.15
CA LEU A 493 2.55 -6.87 1.63
C LEU A 493 3.19 -5.96 2.68
N ILE A 494 4.48 -5.70 2.51
CA ILE A 494 5.25 -4.69 3.23
C ILE A 494 5.72 -3.64 2.21
N ALA A 495 5.48 -2.37 2.52
CA ALA A 495 5.82 -1.25 1.65
C ALA A 495 7.34 -1.19 1.30
N PRO A 496 7.71 -0.61 0.14
CA PRO A 496 9.10 -0.35 -0.21
C PRO A 496 9.83 0.42 0.88
N GLY A 497 11.01 -0.06 1.27
CA GLY A 497 11.83 0.59 2.29
C GLY A 497 11.24 0.56 3.71
N GLN A 498 10.18 -0.20 3.99
CA GLN A 498 9.65 -0.35 5.35
C GLN A 498 10.59 -1.20 6.22
N GLY A 499 10.93 -0.68 7.41
CA GLY A 499 11.70 -1.37 8.44
C GLY A 499 10.80 -2.14 9.41
N PHE A 500 11.31 -3.25 9.95
CA PHE A 500 10.64 -4.11 10.92
C PHE A 500 11.65 -4.93 11.72
N TYR A 501 11.23 -5.35 12.92
CA TYR A 501 12.01 -6.26 13.75
C TYR A 501 11.71 -7.73 13.43
N VAL A 502 12.75 -8.56 13.54
CA VAL A 502 12.64 -10.01 13.61
C VAL A 502 13.45 -10.54 14.80
N ALA A 503 13.01 -11.65 15.39
CA ALA A 503 13.73 -12.31 16.47
C ALA A 503 14.60 -13.45 15.91
N ALA A 504 15.90 -13.47 16.24
CA ALA A 504 16.85 -14.50 15.84
C ALA A 504 16.92 -15.61 16.89
N ASP A 505 16.77 -16.87 16.48
CA ASP A 505 17.09 -18.02 17.34
C ASP A 505 18.62 -18.14 17.48
N ASN A 506 19.34 -17.97 16.36
CA ASN A 506 20.80 -18.04 16.27
C ASN A 506 21.35 -17.00 15.30
N ASP A 507 22.66 -16.76 15.37
CA ASP A 507 23.36 -15.93 14.39
C ASP A 507 23.30 -16.57 12.99
N GLY A 508 22.93 -15.79 11.98
CA GLY A 508 22.89 -16.31 10.61
C GLY A 508 22.28 -15.36 9.59
N PRO A 509 22.20 -15.78 8.32
CA PRO A 509 21.65 -14.98 7.24
C PRO A 509 20.13 -15.17 7.07
N VAL A 510 19.39 -14.07 7.09
CA VAL A 510 18.03 -13.94 6.55
C VAL A 510 18.10 -13.56 5.08
N PHE A 511 17.19 -14.10 4.27
CA PHE A 511 17.16 -13.89 2.83
C PHE A 511 15.89 -13.16 2.38
N PHE A 512 16.10 -12.14 1.57
CA PHE A 512 15.09 -11.52 0.72
C PHE A 512 15.33 -12.03 -0.70
N MET A 513 14.35 -12.74 -1.26
CA MET A 513 14.47 -13.36 -2.58
C MET A 513 13.70 -12.54 -3.63
N PRO A 514 14.17 -12.48 -4.89
CA PRO A 514 13.50 -11.71 -5.93
C PRO A 514 12.05 -12.10 -6.18
N TYR A 515 11.67 -13.36 -5.92
CA TYR A 515 10.29 -13.84 -6.08
C TYR A 515 9.36 -13.34 -4.98
N MET A 516 9.86 -12.77 -3.88
CA MET A 516 9.04 -12.18 -2.81
C MET A 516 8.50 -10.79 -3.19
N ARG A 517 9.04 -10.16 -4.24
CA ARG A 517 8.60 -8.84 -4.72
C ARG A 517 7.18 -8.89 -5.28
N ARG A 518 6.39 -7.85 -5.06
CA ARG A 518 5.01 -7.71 -5.52
C ARG A 518 4.71 -6.29 -5.97
N THR A 519 3.73 -6.18 -6.86
CA THR A 519 2.99 -4.93 -7.11
C THR A 519 1.89 -4.82 -6.06
N GLY A 520 1.40 -3.62 -5.78
CA GLY A 520 0.33 -3.45 -4.83
C GLY A 520 0.09 -2.00 -4.41
N THR A 521 -0.95 -1.82 -3.59
CA THR A 521 -1.39 -0.52 -3.06
C THR A 521 -1.59 -0.60 -1.54
N SER A 522 -0.95 -1.57 -0.88
CA SER A 522 -1.01 -1.72 0.57
C SER A 522 -0.32 -0.53 1.23
N ASP A 523 -0.87 -0.06 2.34
CA ASP A 523 -0.20 0.88 3.22
C ASP A 523 1.02 0.22 3.91
N ASP A 524 1.77 0.99 4.70
CA ASP A 524 2.75 0.52 5.68
C ASP A 524 2.04 -0.33 6.78
N PHE A 525 2.56 -0.44 8.01
CA PHE A 525 1.96 -1.35 9.01
C PHE A 525 0.53 -0.96 9.45
N ILE A 526 -0.10 0.04 8.83
CA ILE A 526 -1.47 0.47 9.08
C ILE A 526 -2.52 -0.56 8.61
N LEU A 527 -3.46 -0.84 9.52
CA LEU A 527 -4.42 -1.93 9.46
C LEU A 527 -5.54 -1.74 8.42
N GLY A 528 -5.60 -2.68 7.46
CA GLY A 528 -6.78 -3.00 6.67
C GLY A 528 -6.99 -4.50 6.61
N ARG A 529 -7.65 -5.09 7.61
CA ARG A 529 -7.95 -6.53 7.63
C ARG A 529 -8.84 -6.89 6.43
N SER A 530 -8.29 -7.67 5.49
CA SER A 530 -9.08 -8.30 4.42
C SER A 530 -10.17 -9.18 5.07
N SER A 531 -11.41 -9.08 4.60
CA SER A 531 -12.56 -9.86 5.10
C SER A 531 -12.51 -11.35 4.73
N THR A 532 -11.33 -11.91 4.42
CA THR A 532 -11.13 -13.25 3.86
C THR A 532 -10.39 -14.20 4.79
N PHE A 533 -10.32 -13.93 6.10
CA PHE A 533 -9.67 -14.85 7.02
C PHE A 533 -10.51 -16.13 7.17
N GLU A 534 -9.92 -17.27 6.81
CA GLU A 534 -10.45 -18.61 7.15
C GLU A 534 -10.39 -18.84 8.68
N ASN A 535 -9.44 -18.17 9.37
CA ASN A 535 -9.19 -18.28 10.79
C ASN A 535 -10.17 -17.41 11.60
N ARG A 536 -10.69 -17.93 12.71
CA ARG A 536 -11.53 -17.14 13.63
C ARG A 536 -10.64 -16.34 14.57
N HIS A 537 -11.05 -15.12 14.91
CA HIS A 537 -10.25 -14.19 15.70
C HIS A 537 -11.01 -13.73 16.94
N LEU A 538 -10.27 -13.48 18.03
CA LEU A 538 -10.74 -12.80 19.23
C LEU A 538 -9.63 -11.84 19.71
N LYS A 539 -9.94 -10.56 19.88
CA LYS A 539 -9.04 -9.56 20.49
C LYS A 539 -9.54 -9.18 21.87
N LEU A 540 -8.70 -9.38 22.86
CA LEU A 540 -8.96 -9.04 24.25
C LEU A 540 -8.21 -7.75 24.61
N GLN A 541 -8.91 -6.82 25.24
CA GLN A 541 -8.37 -5.52 25.58
C GLN A 541 -8.42 -5.30 27.09
N LEU A 542 -7.33 -4.78 27.63
CA LEU A 542 -7.24 -4.21 28.97
C LEU A 542 -7.23 -2.69 28.84
N SER A 543 -7.99 -2.00 29.66
CA SER A 543 -8.07 -0.53 29.64
C SER A 543 -8.18 0.09 31.03
N THR A 544 -7.63 1.30 31.15
CA THR A 544 -7.95 2.28 32.20
C THR A 544 -8.67 3.47 31.57
N ALA A 545 -8.70 4.61 32.27
CA ALA A 545 -9.19 5.86 31.69
C ALA A 545 -8.21 6.46 30.65
N ILE A 546 -6.94 6.05 30.64
CA ILE A 546 -5.88 6.66 29.81
C ILE A 546 -5.02 5.64 29.07
N ASP A 547 -4.88 4.42 29.58
CA ASP A 547 -4.02 3.39 29.01
C ASP A 547 -4.87 2.28 28.39
N MET A 548 -4.36 1.68 27.32
CA MET A 548 -4.94 0.49 26.70
C MET A 548 -3.85 -0.47 26.22
N TYR A 549 -4.14 -1.76 26.27
CA TYR A 549 -3.26 -2.81 25.76
C TYR A 549 -4.09 -4.00 25.28
N ASN A 550 -3.59 -4.76 24.31
CA ASN A 550 -4.30 -5.92 23.78
C ASN A 550 -3.46 -7.19 23.61
N THR A 551 -4.18 -8.31 23.53
CA THR A 551 -3.66 -9.61 23.11
C THR A 551 -4.67 -10.26 22.16
N ASP A 552 -4.18 -11.00 21.18
CA ASP A 552 -4.97 -11.56 20.09
C ASP A 552 -4.95 -13.09 20.11
N PHE A 553 -6.12 -13.69 19.88
CA PHE A 553 -6.30 -15.13 19.76
C PHE A 553 -6.80 -15.49 18.37
N TYR A 554 -6.19 -16.50 17.77
CA TYR A 554 -6.62 -17.05 16.50
C TYR A 554 -6.97 -18.53 16.64
N PHE A 555 -8.05 -18.95 15.98
CA PHE A 555 -8.49 -20.34 15.96
C PHE A 555 -8.49 -20.88 14.54
N ASN A 556 -7.70 -21.93 14.31
CA ASN A 556 -7.52 -22.53 12.99
C ASN A 556 -7.20 -24.04 13.08
N GLU A 557 -7.20 -24.72 11.94
CA GLU A 557 -6.95 -26.18 11.86
C GLU A 557 -5.45 -26.56 11.91
N ASN A 558 -4.55 -25.59 11.72
CA ASN A 558 -3.11 -25.82 11.69
C ASN A 558 -2.45 -25.68 13.06
N SER A 559 -3.21 -25.27 14.07
CA SER A 559 -2.71 -24.97 15.41
C SER A 559 -2.90 -26.10 16.41
N THR A 560 -2.07 -26.06 17.44
CA THR A 560 -2.07 -26.99 18.56
C THR A 560 -2.26 -26.23 19.88
N LEU A 561 -2.37 -26.96 20.99
CA LEU A 561 -2.39 -26.34 22.32
C LEU A 561 -0.97 -25.98 22.82
N ALA A 562 0.07 -26.40 22.10
CA ALA A 562 1.47 -26.08 22.36
C ALA A 562 1.95 -24.95 21.41
N LEU A 563 3.23 -24.63 21.44
CA LEU A 563 3.80 -23.59 20.57
C LEU A 563 3.72 -23.99 19.09
N ASP A 564 3.17 -23.12 18.27
CA ASP A 564 3.07 -23.21 16.82
C ASP A 564 3.92 -22.11 16.14
N PRO A 565 5.21 -22.39 15.82
CA PRO A 565 6.07 -21.40 15.18
C PRO A 565 5.49 -20.87 13.87
N GLY A 566 5.38 -19.55 13.76
CA GLY A 566 4.82 -18.84 12.60
C GLY A 566 3.35 -18.46 12.77
N TYR A 567 2.67 -19.04 13.76
CA TYR A 567 1.27 -18.77 14.08
C TYR A 567 1.12 -18.09 15.45
N ASP A 568 1.93 -18.53 16.41
CA ASP A 568 2.14 -17.87 17.69
C ASP A 568 3.16 -16.74 17.59
N ALA A 569 3.04 -15.74 18.47
CA ALA A 569 4.02 -14.69 18.62
C ALA A 569 4.10 -14.18 20.07
N GLY A 570 5.31 -14.15 20.63
CA GLY A 570 5.62 -13.48 21.88
C GLY A 570 5.48 -11.96 21.81
N ILE A 571 5.44 -11.30 22.97
CA ILE A 571 5.51 -9.83 23.03
C ILE A 571 6.91 -9.37 22.62
N TRP A 572 6.96 -8.25 21.88
CA TRP A 572 8.21 -7.59 21.54
C TRP A 572 9.06 -7.35 22.80
N GLY A 573 10.34 -7.72 22.75
CA GLY A 573 11.25 -7.63 23.89
C GLY A 573 11.19 -8.81 24.88
N ASN A 574 10.30 -9.79 24.69
CA ASN A 574 10.05 -10.93 25.60
C ASN A 574 9.67 -10.50 27.03
N ASN A 575 9.11 -9.31 27.21
CA ASN A 575 8.69 -8.83 28.52
C ASN A 575 7.46 -7.96 28.37
N ALA A 576 6.34 -8.38 28.96
CA ALA A 576 5.12 -7.60 28.96
C ALA A 576 5.32 -6.23 29.65
N ALA A 577 4.69 -5.18 29.11
CA ALA A 577 4.74 -3.84 29.68
C ALA A 577 4.13 -3.78 31.10
N SER A 578 4.44 -2.73 31.87
CA SER A 578 3.92 -2.56 33.23
C SER A 578 2.40 -2.44 33.32
N PHE A 579 1.76 -2.02 32.22
CA PHE A 579 0.33 -2.10 32.00
C PHE A 579 0.11 -2.93 30.73
N SER A 580 -0.39 -4.15 30.87
CA SER A 580 -0.58 -5.06 29.74
C SER A 580 -1.51 -6.22 30.07
N ILE A 581 -2.07 -6.83 29.02
CA ILE A 581 -2.74 -8.13 29.06
C ILE A 581 -2.11 -9.01 27.99
N TYR A 582 -1.90 -10.27 28.34
CA TYR A 582 -1.25 -11.25 27.48
C TYR A 582 -1.70 -12.67 27.85
N SER A 583 -1.45 -13.63 26.97
CA SER A 583 -1.69 -15.04 27.28
C SER A 583 -0.39 -15.82 27.43
N GLU A 584 -0.50 -17.05 27.90
CA GLU A 584 0.56 -18.04 27.84
C GLU A 584 0.05 -19.32 27.18
N LEU A 585 0.97 -20.19 26.74
CA LEU A 585 0.63 -21.47 26.12
C LEU A 585 -0.27 -22.33 27.03
N VAL A 586 -1.22 -23.04 26.41
CA VAL A 586 -2.13 -23.96 27.12
C VAL A 586 -1.36 -25.22 27.56
N ASN A 587 -0.59 -25.80 26.65
CA ASN A 587 0.30 -26.93 26.88
C ASN A 587 1.77 -26.52 26.67
N GLU A 588 2.67 -27.24 27.33
CA GLU A 588 4.12 -26.99 27.23
C GLU A 588 4.54 -25.55 27.59
N ASN A 589 3.74 -24.91 28.44
CA ASN A 589 3.94 -23.54 28.89
C ASN A 589 5.29 -23.34 29.61
N THR A 590 6.09 -22.43 29.07
CA THR A 590 7.42 -22.03 29.59
C THR A 590 7.42 -20.66 30.28
N GLY A 591 6.25 -20.01 30.39
CA GLY A 591 6.09 -18.65 30.92
C GLY A 591 6.40 -17.55 29.90
N LEU A 592 6.18 -17.81 28.61
CA LEU A 592 6.32 -16.82 27.55
C LEU A 592 5.08 -15.92 27.50
N ASP A 593 5.26 -14.61 27.64
CA ASP A 593 4.19 -13.62 27.45
C ASP A 593 3.85 -13.50 25.95
N MET A 594 2.65 -13.93 25.55
CA MET A 594 2.22 -13.98 24.15
C MET A 594 1.43 -12.74 23.73
N ALA A 595 1.84 -12.12 22.62
CA ALA A 595 1.05 -11.09 21.94
C ALA A 595 -0.06 -11.72 21.10
N ILE A 596 0.26 -12.83 20.43
CA ILE A 596 -0.66 -13.62 19.61
C ILE A 596 -0.56 -15.08 20.03
N GLN A 597 -1.70 -15.69 20.35
CA GLN A 597 -1.79 -17.12 20.57
C GLN A 597 -2.74 -17.76 19.56
N SER A 598 -2.26 -18.79 18.90
CA SER A 598 -2.96 -19.58 17.90
C SER A 598 -3.38 -20.91 18.50
N LEU A 599 -4.63 -21.32 18.27
CA LEU A 599 -5.24 -22.45 18.97
C LEU A 599 -6.11 -23.29 18.02
N PRO A 600 -6.25 -24.60 18.27
CA PRO A 600 -7.16 -25.45 17.53
C PRO A 600 -8.62 -25.08 17.82
N PHE A 601 -9.43 -24.93 16.77
CA PHE A 601 -10.87 -24.67 16.94
C PHE A 601 -11.62 -25.86 17.55
N GLU A 602 -11.14 -27.09 17.35
CA GLU A 602 -11.78 -28.31 17.87
C GLU A 602 -11.76 -28.42 19.41
N ASP A 603 -10.81 -27.77 20.07
CA ASP A 603 -10.66 -27.81 21.54
C ASP A 603 -11.34 -26.64 22.25
N LEU A 604 -12.04 -25.76 21.51
CA LEU A 604 -12.56 -24.47 22.00
C LEU A 604 -13.33 -24.59 23.33
N ASP A 605 -14.23 -25.57 23.45
CA ASP A 605 -15.07 -25.75 24.64
C ASP A 605 -14.34 -26.37 25.86
N THR A 606 -13.14 -26.92 25.65
CA THR A 606 -12.38 -27.62 26.70
C THR A 606 -11.10 -26.90 27.10
N MET A 607 -10.60 -26.00 26.25
CA MET A 607 -9.38 -25.26 26.51
C MET A 607 -9.56 -24.25 27.65
N ILE A 608 -8.49 -24.09 28.42
CA ILE A 608 -8.40 -23.10 29.50
C ILE A 608 -7.11 -22.34 29.25
N ILE A 609 -7.22 -21.12 28.74
CA ILE A 609 -6.06 -20.32 28.36
C ILE A 609 -5.60 -19.49 29.56
N PRO A 610 -4.35 -19.63 30.04
CA PRO A 610 -3.81 -18.75 31.07
C PRO A 610 -3.69 -17.31 30.55
N LEU A 611 -4.09 -16.34 31.37
CA LEU A 611 -3.92 -14.91 31.10
C LEU A 611 -3.04 -14.25 32.17
N GLY A 612 -2.15 -13.36 31.70
CA GLY A 612 -1.41 -12.40 32.51
C GLY A 612 -2.01 -11.02 32.40
N ILE A 613 -2.08 -10.31 33.53
CA ILE A 613 -2.50 -8.91 33.60
C ILE A 613 -1.47 -8.17 34.46
N ASN A 614 -0.82 -7.17 33.87
CA ASN A 614 0.05 -6.25 34.58
C ASN A 614 -0.73 -4.95 34.83
N SER A 615 -0.85 -4.54 36.09
CA SER A 615 -1.52 -3.27 36.45
C SER A 615 -1.19 -2.81 37.87
N ASN A 616 -1.39 -1.51 38.13
CA ASN A 616 -1.13 -0.91 39.42
C ASN A 616 -2.20 -1.28 40.47
N MET A 617 -1.78 -1.33 41.73
CA MET A 617 -2.70 -1.44 42.86
C MET A 617 -3.62 -0.21 42.97
N GLY A 618 -4.90 -0.43 43.22
CA GLY A 618 -5.88 0.63 43.48
C GLY A 618 -6.38 1.38 42.24
N GLU A 619 -5.87 1.04 41.06
CA GLU A 619 -6.33 1.55 39.77
C GLU A 619 -7.47 0.66 39.24
N GLN A 620 -8.56 1.25 38.75
CA GLN A 620 -9.63 0.46 38.14
C GLN A 620 -9.22 0.05 36.73
N ILE A 621 -9.30 -1.25 36.46
CA ILE A 621 -9.04 -1.84 35.15
C ILE A 621 -10.30 -2.49 34.62
N THR A 622 -10.44 -2.46 33.30
CA THR A 622 -11.52 -3.11 32.56
C THR A 622 -10.93 -4.06 31.52
N VAL A 623 -11.42 -5.29 31.50
CA VAL A 623 -11.11 -6.31 30.50
C VAL A 623 -12.35 -6.54 29.64
N SER A 624 -12.20 -6.37 28.32
CA SER A 624 -13.31 -6.45 27.35
C SER A 624 -12.87 -7.12 26.04
N ILE A 625 -13.84 -7.44 25.17
CA ILE A 625 -13.60 -7.92 23.81
C ILE A 625 -13.61 -6.72 22.86
N ALA A 626 -12.46 -6.42 22.25
CA ALA A 626 -12.33 -5.32 21.29
C ALA A 626 -12.81 -5.71 19.89
N ALA A 627 -12.59 -6.97 19.50
CA ALA A 627 -13.04 -7.54 18.22
C ALA A 627 -13.22 -9.05 18.36
N SER A 628 -14.17 -9.63 17.63
CA SER A 628 -14.37 -11.08 17.58
C SER A 628 -15.05 -11.48 16.28
N ASP A 629 -14.47 -12.48 15.62
CA ASP A 629 -15.05 -13.19 14.47
C ASP A 629 -15.55 -14.59 14.87
N LEU A 630 -15.59 -14.90 16.17
CA LEU A 630 -16.13 -16.16 16.68
C LEU A 630 -17.63 -16.30 16.34
N PRO A 631 -18.15 -17.53 16.16
CA PRO A 631 -19.58 -17.74 16.01
C PRO A 631 -20.37 -17.04 17.12
N VAL A 632 -21.51 -16.45 16.78
CA VAL A 632 -22.38 -15.76 17.77
C VAL A 632 -22.90 -16.69 18.88
N SER A 633 -22.79 -18.01 18.70
CA SER A 633 -23.11 -19.01 19.72
C SER A 633 -21.96 -19.27 20.70
N THR A 634 -20.76 -18.74 20.44
CA THR A 634 -19.60 -18.89 21.31
C THR A 634 -19.62 -17.82 22.40
N ASP A 635 -19.90 -18.27 23.62
CA ASP A 635 -19.68 -17.50 24.84
C ASP A 635 -18.19 -17.49 25.21
N VAL A 636 -17.68 -16.34 25.62
CA VAL A 636 -16.31 -16.14 26.08
C VAL A 636 -16.35 -15.73 27.54
N TYR A 637 -15.67 -16.48 28.41
CA TYR A 637 -15.66 -16.25 29.85
C TYR A 637 -14.26 -15.91 30.35
N LEU A 638 -14.18 -14.87 31.18
CA LEU A 638 -13.02 -14.62 32.04
C LEU A 638 -13.25 -15.27 33.40
N GLU A 639 -12.43 -16.25 33.75
CA GLU A 639 -12.35 -16.87 35.07
C GLU A 639 -11.36 -16.09 35.95
N ASP A 640 -11.80 -15.59 37.10
CA ASP A 640 -10.94 -15.08 38.18
C ASP A 640 -10.92 -16.13 39.30
N ARG A 641 -9.81 -16.88 39.42
CA ARG A 641 -9.69 -17.99 40.37
C ARG A 641 -9.58 -17.56 41.82
N ASP A 642 -9.02 -16.39 42.08
CA ASP A 642 -8.87 -15.90 43.44
C ASP A 642 -10.23 -15.53 44.03
N ASN A 643 -11.10 -14.96 43.21
CA ASN A 643 -12.47 -14.61 43.58
C ASN A 643 -13.49 -15.72 43.30
N ASN A 644 -13.08 -16.77 42.58
CA ASN A 644 -13.93 -17.88 42.11
C ASN A 644 -15.17 -17.37 41.35
N THR A 645 -14.94 -16.43 40.42
CA THR A 645 -15.99 -15.80 39.61
C THR A 645 -15.75 -15.99 38.12
N PHE A 646 -16.84 -16.07 37.35
CA PHE A 646 -16.81 -16.08 35.90
C PHE A 646 -17.55 -14.85 35.38
N THR A 647 -16.93 -14.12 34.46
CA THR A 647 -17.54 -13.00 33.76
C THR A 647 -17.74 -13.38 32.29
N LEU A 648 -18.97 -13.32 31.80
CA LEU A 648 -19.29 -13.55 30.39
C LEU A 648 -18.93 -12.29 29.58
N LEU A 649 -17.72 -12.29 29.01
CA LEU A 649 -17.16 -11.19 28.24
C LEU A 649 -17.95 -10.89 26.95
N THR A 650 -18.68 -11.87 26.41
CA THR A 650 -19.57 -11.67 25.24
C THR A 650 -20.71 -10.68 25.51
N THR A 651 -21.08 -10.46 26.78
CA THR A 651 -22.21 -9.59 27.14
C THR A 651 -21.89 -8.49 28.13
N ASN A 652 -20.79 -8.62 28.89
CA ASN A 652 -20.41 -7.67 29.93
C ASN A 652 -18.88 -7.55 29.99
N ASP A 653 -18.38 -6.39 30.38
CA ASP A 653 -16.96 -6.23 30.67
C ASP A 653 -16.63 -6.74 32.08
N PHE A 654 -15.42 -7.26 32.27
CA PHE A 654 -14.89 -7.52 33.61
C PHE A 654 -14.23 -6.26 34.15
N VAL A 655 -14.66 -5.81 35.33
CA VAL A 655 -14.14 -4.60 35.99
C VAL A 655 -13.64 -4.96 37.38
N ILE A 656 -12.41 -4.59 37.68
CA ILE A 656 -11.82 -4.77 39.01
C ILE A 656 -10.95 -3.57 39.40
N THR A 657 -10.86 -3.31 40.71
CA THR A 657 -9.82 -2.46 41.30
C THR A 657 -8.92 -3.35 42.15
N PRO A 658 -7.72 -3.71 41.67
CA PRO A 658 -6.84 -4.65 42.37
C PRO A 658 -6.43 -4.12 43.75
N SER A 659 -6.49 -4.96 44.78
CA SER A 659 -6.01 -4.63 46.13
C SER A 659 -4.49 -4.76 46.28
N GLU A 660 -3.83 -5.35 45.30
CA GLU A 660 -2.38 -5.46 45.15
C GLU A 660 -2.04 -5.27 43.66
N ALA A 661 -0.78 -4.91 43.34
CA ALA A 661 -0.36 -4.80 41.95
C ALA A 661 -0.40 -6.18 41.29
N LEU A 662 -0.92 -6.25 40.06
CA LEU A 662 -0.95 -7.47 39.27
C LEU A 662 0.29 -7.51 38.39
N SER A 663 1.00 -8.64 38.35
CA SER A 663 2.24 -8.78 37.59
C SER A 663 2.61 -10.22 37.19
N ASN A 664 1.68 -11.17 37.32
CA ASN A 664 1.94 -12.60 37.09
C ASN A 664 0.71 -13.28 36.48
N THR A 665 0.93 -14.42 35.84
CA THR A 665 -0.12 -15.36 35.43
C THR A 665 -0.59 -16.24 36.60
N GLY A 666 -1.68 -16.99 36.39
CA GLY A 666 -2.17 -17.99 37.35
C GLY A 666 -3.46 -17.62 38.09
N ARG A 667 -3.91 -16.36 37.98
CA ARG A 667 -5.21 -15.92 38.53
C ARG A 667 -6.32 -15.91 37.48
N PHE A 668 -6.04 -15.34 36.31
CA PHE A 668 -7.02 -15.12 35.26
C PHE A 668 -6.89 -16.18 34.17
N TYR A 669 -8.02 -16.65 33.67
CA TYR A 669 -8.07 -17.62 32.57
C TYR A 669 -9.21 -17.29 31.61
N LEU A 670 -8.99 -17.55 30.32
CA LEU A 670 -10.01 -17.47 29.29
C LEU A 670 -10.61 -18.85 29.02
N ARG A 671 -11.94 -18.90 28.84
CA ARG A 671 -12.69 -20.10 28.49
C ARG A 671 -13.75 -19.79 27.45
N PHE A 672 -14.17 -20.81 26.73
CA PHE A 672 -15.21 -20.70 25.71
C PHE A 672 -16.31 -21.73 25.94
N SER A 673 -17.50 -21.44 25.40
CA SER A 673 -18.61 -22.40 25.34
C SER A 673 -19.44 -22.14 24.08
N SER A 674 -19.61 -23.13 23.21
CA SER A 674 -20.23 -23.00 21.90
C SER A 674 -21.76 -23.12 21.86
N GLU A 675 -22.40 -23.42 23.01
CA GLU A 675 -23.86 -23.36 23.20
C GLU A 675 -24.20 -22.96 24.65
N SER A 676 -25.19 -22.07 24.81
CA SER A 676 -25.78 -21.71 26.11
C SER A 676 -26.21 -22.97 26.84
N LEU A 677 -25.44 -23.43 27.84
CA LEU A 677 -25.78 -24.55 28.74
C LEU A 677 -26.74 -25.55 28.08
N SER A 678 -26.31 -26.25 27.02
CA SER A 678 -27.09 -27.38 26.55
C SER A 678 -27.12 -28.33 27.75
N THR A 679 -28.33 -28.63 28.25
CA THR A 679 -28.47 -29.67 29.26
C THR A 679 -27.78 -30.89 28.67
N SER A 680 -26.70 -31.36 29.30
CA SER A 680 -25.97 -32.54 28.86
C SER A 680 -26.99 -33.58 28.39
N GLU A 681 -27.00 -33.95 27.10
CA GLU A 681 -27.93 -35.00 26.63
C GLU A 681 -27.71 -36.31 27.40
N ASN A 682 -26.54 -36.42 28.04
CA ASN A 682 -26.13 -37.48 28.94
C ASN A 682 -25.73 -36.92 30.32
N GLU A 683 -26.63 -36.97 31.29
CA GLU A 683 -26.40 -36.51 32.67
C GLU A 683 -25.25 -37.26 33.37
N LEU A 684 -24.80 -38.40 32.82
CA LEU A 684 -23.64 -39.12 33.33
C LEU A 684 -22.32 -38.40 32.99
N ASP A 685 -22.28 -37.52 31.99
CA ASP A 685 -21.05 -36.83 31.55
C ASP A 685 -20.51 -35.85 32.61
N ASP A 686 -21.37 -35.33 33.48
CA ASP A 686 -20.99 -34.50 34.64
C ASP A 686 -20.33 -35.30 35.78
N LEU A 687 -20.42 -36.64 35.76
CA LEU A 687 -19.87 -37.49 36.81
C LEU A 687 -18.34 -37.65 36.68
N ARG A 688 -17.59 -37.35 37.73
CA ARG A 688 -16.14 -37.55 37.77
C ARG A 688 -15.81 -38.97 38.23
N ILE A 689 -15.08 -39.72 37.41
CA ILE A 689 -14.62 -41.08 37.74
C ILE A 689 -13.11 -41.07 37.94
N PHE A 690 -12.62 -41.50 39.10
CA PHE A 690 -11.19 -41.54 39.41
C PHE A 690 -10.85 -42.67 40.39
N THR A 691 -9.57 -43.03 40.48
CA THR A 691 -9.05 -44.08 41.37
C THR A 691 -8.06 -43.48 42.37
N THR A 692 -7.96 -44.08 43.56
CA THR A 692 -6.94 -43.72 44.57
C THR A 692 -6.14 -44.95 44.98
N GLU A 693 -4.87 -44.78 45.32
CA GLU A 693 -3.97 -45.88 45.74
C GLU A 693 -4.15 -46.26 47.22
N LYS A 694 -4.47 -45.28 48.08
CA LYS A 694 -4.68 -45.47 49.53
C LYS A 694 -5.82 -44.57 50.04
N PRO A 695 -7.01 -45.11 50.34
CA PRO A 695 -7.43 -46.51 50.14
C PRO A 695 -7.50 -46.87 48.64
N ARG A 696 -7.36 -48.16 48.30
CA ARG A 696 -7.36 -48.64 46.91
C ARG A 696 -8.79 -48.76 46.39
N VAL A 697 -9.34 -47.65 45.88
CA VAL A 697 -10.76 -47.53 45.53
C VAL A 697 -10.97 -46.83 44.19
N LEU A 698 -12.06 -47.16 43.53
CA LEU A 698 -12.63 -46.44 42.39
C LEU A 698 -13.78 -45.56 42.91
N THR A 699 -13.75 -44.27 42.63
CA THR A 699 -14.75 -43.30 43.06
C THR A 699 -15.47 -42.71 41.86
N VAL A 700 -16.80 -42.69 41.93
CA VAL A 700 -17.69 -41.92 41.04
C VAL A 700 -18.29 -40.77 41.86
N SER A 701 -17.97 -39.55 41.47
CA SER A 701 -18.34 -38.33 42.18
C SER A 701 -19.27 -37.47 41.33
N GLY A 702 -20.39 -37.04 41.90
CA GLY A 702 -21.45 -36.27 41.24
C GLY A 702 -22.85 -36.76 41.63
N GLN A 703 -23.87 -35.96 41.32
CA GLN A 703 -25.27 -36.31 41.60
C GLN A 703 -25.77 -37.32 40.58
N LEU A 704 -26.25 -38.47 41.05
CA LEU A 704 -26.97 -39.42 40.21
C LEU A 704 -28.45 -39.05 40.21
N LEU A 705 -29.05 -38.91 39.04
CA LEU A 705 -30.47 -38.56 38.89
C LEU A 705 -31.35 -39.81 38.69
N GLN A 706 -30.74 -40.97 38.41
CA GLN A 706 -31.41 -42.24 38.11
C GLN A 706 -30.54 -43.45 38.50
N ASP A 707 -31.17 -44.62 38.57
CA ASP A 707 -30.56 -45.89 39.00
C ASP A 707 -29.41 -46.24 38.05
N THR A 708 -28.17 -46.07 38.50
CA THR A 708 -26.97 -46.21 37.67
C THR A 708 -26.12 -47.40 38.11
N ALA A 709 -25.81 -48.28 37.17
CA ALA A 709 -24.88 -49.39 37.36
C ALA A 709 -23.50 -49.04 36.82
N LEU A 710 -22.47 -49.29 37.64
CA LEU A 710 -21.07 -49.30 37.23
C LEU A 710 -20.66 -50.70 36.80
N LYS A 711 -20.04 -50.81 35.63
CA LYS A 711 -19.34 -52.01 35.15
C LYS A 711 -17.90 -51.66 34.88
N LEU A 712 -16.99 -52.56 35.20
CA LEU A 712 -15.55 -52.39 34.99
C LEU A 712 -15.03 -53.50 34.08
N TYR A 713 -14.31 -53.14 33.04
CA TYR A 713 -13.74 -54.06 32.06
C TYR A 713 -12.21 -53.99 32.08
N ASP A 714 -11.55 -55.14 31.90
CA ASP A 714 -10.10 -55.17 31.66
C ASP A 714 -9.76 -54.78 30.20
N VAL A 715 -8.47 -54.62 29.90
CA VAL A 715 -7.98 -54.28 28.54
C VAL A 715 -8.35 -55.31 27.46
N ARG A 716 -8.80 -56.51 27.84
CA ARG A 716 -9.27 -57.55 26.91
C ARG A 716 -10.79 -57.52 26.73
N GLY A 717 -11.48 -56.52 27.30
CA GLY A 717 -12.92 -56.36 27.26
C GLY A 717 -13.69 -57.32 28.19
N ARG A 718 -13.02 -58.01 29.12
CA ARG A 718 -13.70 -58.90 30.08
C ARG A 718 -14.25 -58.08 31.24
N LEU A 719 -15.53 -58.27 31.58
CA LEU A 719 -16.15 -57.67 32.76
C LEU A 719 -15.52 -58.25 34.04
N VAL A 720 -14.94 -57.39 34.86
CA VAL A 720 -14.23 -57.77 36.10
C VAL A 720 -14.97 -57.33 37.38
N LEU A 721 -15.82 -56.31 37.31
CA LEU A 721 -16.61 -55.83 38.44
C LEU A 721 -17.93 -55.21 37.95
N THR A 722 -19.00 -55.40 38.73
CA THR A 722 -20.27 -54.70 38.54
C THR A 722 -20.78 -54.24 39.91
N GLN A 723 -21.28 -53.02 40.00
CA GLN A 723 -21.75 -52.42 41.24
C GLN A 723 -22.88 -51.43 40.95
N SER A 724 -24.01 -51.56 41.65
CA SER A 724 -25.04 -50.51 41.64
C SER A 724 -24.57 -49.34 42.49
N LEU A 725 -24.70 -48.12 41.95
CA LEU A 725 -24.36 -46.89 42.65
C LEU A 725 -25.55 -46.41 43.49
N ASN A 726 -25.26 -45.77 44.62
CA ASN A 726 -26.28 -45.19 45.49
C ASN A 726 -26.61 -43.77 45.04
N GLU A 727 -27.84 -43.57 44.58
CA GLU A 727 -28.36 -42.29 44.08
C GLU A 727 -28.31 -41.16 45.11
N THR A 728 -28.42 -41.49 46.40
CA THR A 728 -28.43 -40.51 47.49
C THR A 728 -27.02 -40.05 47.90
N SER A 729 -25.97 -40.67 47.35
CA SER A 729 -24.58 -40.34 47.66
C SER A 729 -23.93 -39.59 46.51
N LEU A 730 -23.40 -38.40 46.81
CA LEU A 730 -22.57 -37.63 45.87
C LEU A 730 -21.22 -38.30 45.58
N ASN A 731 -20.80 -39.26 46.41
CA ASN A 731 -19.56 -40.01 46.22
C ASN A 731 -19.83 -41.50 46.41
N ASN A 732 -19.73 -42.25 45.32
CA ASN A 732 -19.83 -43.70 45.32
C ASN A 732 -18.44 -44.30 45.22
N THR A 733 -18.01 -44.96 46.29
CA THR A 733 -16.67 -45.54 46.39
C THR A 733 -16.76 -47.07 46.33
N ILE A 734 -16.00 -47.67 45.43
CA ILE A 734 -15.94 -49.10 45.17
C ILE A 734 -14.54 -49.60 45.52
N ASP A 735 -14.46 -50.62 46.38
CA ASP A 735 -13.20 -51.29 46.70
C ASP A 735 -12.68 -52.07 45.49
N VAL A 736 -11.48 -51.73 45.02
CA VAL A 736 -10.79 -52.37 43.90
C VAL A 736 -9.47 -53.01 44.33
N SER A 737 -9.30 -53.27 45.63
CA SER A 737 -8.09 -53.90 46.21
C SER A 737 -7.79 -55.30 45.66
N GLN A 738 -8.80 -56.00 45.14
CA GLN A 738 -8.66 -57.35 44.57
C GLN A 738 -8.27 -57.34 43.07
N LEU A 739 -8.25 -56.16 42.43
CA LEU A 739 -7.89 -56.02 41.02
C LEU A 739 -6.38 -55.80 40.87
N GLN A 740 -5.80 -56.29 39.77
CA GLN A 740 -4.38 -56.07 39.46
C GLN A 740 -4.13 -54.63 39.01
N ASP A 741 -2.87 -54.19 39.10
CA ASP A 741 -2.49 -52.88 38.56
C ASP A 741 -2.64 -52.91 37.04
N GLY A 742 -3.24 -51.87 36.47
CA GLY A 742 -3.45 -51.82 35.03
C GLY A 742 -4.50 -50.82 34.58
N VAL A 743 -4.71 -50.82 33.26
CA VAL A 743 -5.75 -50.02 32.61
C VAL A 743 -7.06 -50.78 32.63
N TYR A 744 -8.13 -50.09 33.02
CA TYR A 744 -9.50 -50.61 33.00
C TYR A 744 -10.42 -49.61 32.29
N VAL A 745 -11.57 -50.08 31.83
CA VAL A 745 -12.64 -49.24 31.27
C VAL A 745 -13.84 -49.33 32.19
N VAL A 746 -14.24 -48.20 32.75
CA VAL A 746 -15.47 -48.03 33.52
C VAL A 746 -16.59 -47.73 32.54
N GLU A 747 -17.72 -48.41 32.68
CA GLU A 747 -19.00 -48.09 32.06
C GLU A 747 -19.99 -47.73 33.16
N LEU A 748 -20.60 -46.56 33.07
CA LEU A 748 -21.81 -46.20 33.81
C LEU A 748 -23.00 -46.39 32.88
N ASN A 749 -24.07 -46.99 33.39
CA ASN A 749 -25.27 -47.28 32.62
C ASN A 749 -26.51 -47.08 33.51
N SER A 750 -27.35 -46.10 33.15
CA SER A 750 -28.62 -45.80 33.83
C SER A 750 -29.84 -46.48 33.17
N GLY A 751 -29.62 -47.33 32.16
CA GLY A 751 -30.66 -47.92 31.33
C GLY A 751 -31.11 -47.04 30.15
N TYR A 752 -30.98 -45.72 30.29
CA TYR A 752 -31.28 -44.73 29.23
C TYR A 752 -30.03 -44.06 28.66
N GLN A 753 -29.01 -43.87 29.50
CA GLN A 753 -27.77 -43.20 29.16
C GLN A 753 -26.57 -44.09 29.51
N ARG A 754 -25.45 -43.89 28.80
CA ARG A 754 -24.22 -44.66 28.99
C ARG A 754 -23.01 -43.74 28.91
N LYS A 755 -22.08 -43.88 29.85
CA LYS A 755 -20.76 -43.22 29.84
C LYS A 755 -19.67 -44.26 29.97
N THR A 756 -18.60 -44.13 29.19
CA THR A 756 -17.43 -44.99 29.31
C THR A 756 -16.17 -44.16 29.54
N GLN A 757 -15.36 -44.53 30.53
CA GLN A 757 -14.12 -43.82 30.85
C GLN A 757 -13.00 -44.82 31.14
N LYS A 758 -11.83 -44.59 30.56
CA LYS A 758 -10.60 -45.32 30.90
C LYS A 758 -10.08 -44.84 32.26
N VAL A 759 -9.73 -45.78 33.13
CA VAL A 759 -9.11 -45.51 34.44
C VAL A 759 -7.87 -46.38 34.62
N ILE A 760 -6.95 -45.95 35.46
CA ILE A 760 -5.77 -46.73 35.84
C ILE A 760 -5.91 -47.10 37.30
N ILE A 761 -5.93 -48.40 37.61
CA ILE A 761 -5.90 -48.89 38.99
C ILE A 761 -4.45 -49.19 39.33
N ARG A 762 -3.97 -48.64 40.44
CA ARG A 762 -2.59 -48.75 40.94
C ARG A 762 -2.57 -49.29 42.36
#